data_AF-C6X4V5-F1
#
_entry.id   AF-C6X4V5-F1
#
_cell.length_a   1.000
_cell.length_b   1.000
_cell.length_c   1.000
_cell.angle_alpha   90.00
_cell.angle_beta   90.00
_cell.angle_gamma   90.00
#
_symmetry.space_group_name_H-M   'P 1'
#
loop_
_entity.id
_entity.type
_entity.pdbx_description
1 polymer ?
#
loop_
_entity_poly.entity_id
_entity_poly.type
_entity_poly.pdbx_seq_one_letter_code
_entity_poly.pdbx_strand_id
1 'polypeptide(L)'
;MATQTIINDLAYERFQQATAQIQTIKKGIHDTRMGEATLTDIQTDSEKLSKRIARENMPISAALERINGVPNFQDIQILYKILKIAESVGRITIKTRYGNSGYGTGFLLAPGILITNNHVFPDADTAKNSIVQFYYELDEHNEAKKVQTFGFLPEKLFLTSSFKVDSNIPDSGLDFTIVAVSERSKEGKNITEIPHTMMDEHYGKIIEGENCVIIQHPKGDYKKTVMKDIRMLTLKDDFLIYESDTLPGSSGAAVIGLGTGEVVALHHSSIPNKNPQGQWLRKDGGVYKDGDADETIDWLGNEGVRVSSFIRAIRSAVLPGEMNDLKNSIFGKESHGESHNKPVSNRTETPITEMKNSPESVLNQAVNKLQTSTQSPDSPLQYFELELSNIQTMQADWKESYKKLVPEIISSEPLFPMSTIPSQKAIHYVTLRSGQNPWEVAAKLEALPRIKTATPDLEVETDLQMKSESYKQFTESDMLESMKTSNAVGRQDDFKTKWSASSYFNLDDADTLKQRLWNRTAVGLSDETAAESNIVELLKKISGQKAEEENNPEEQHADSVEKILQNLRNILLVQLDTGYTDHAKVKGRFNLNCDEDFIDGSDARDDMRKGLLRHPGHGTRTASIITGGDMQSVYKNDGNYGILCDGNKDSLVSIIPYRISESVVLINRGKNVVDAVNQAINTNTDVMFMCMGSYPRPMLAEAAKAAYDNGVIWVCASGNEVEMVVSPALYPGTIAVSATNPNQKPWRGSSYGFEVDISAPGEDIYVPSMDEKYKEIMVYGSGTSYATPHVAAAAALWKAKNRDELLKKYKFPWQTVEAFRICLKESSTKPADWDTENYGAGILNIYKLLLSELPEIEPNKYAYANDTRQEWDLGVREGIHFLWKTLLKKTISTHESAHEMILTERSRIALSAMTGNTASSIFESDSITAVTDSEKILKMYFDSYKHH
;
A
#
# COMPACT_ATOMS: atom_id res chain seq x y z
N MET A 1 18.73 -35.92 -42.20
CA MET A 1 17.29 -36.15 -42.37
C MET A 1 16.81 -37.27 -41.47
N ALA A 2 17.00 -38.57 -41.78
CA ALA A 2 16.44 -39.69 -40.99
C ALA A 2 16.54 -39.57 -39.44
N THR A 3 17.70 -39.18 -38.89
CA THR A 3 17.87 -38.95 -37.44
C THR A 3 16.98 -37.83 -36.91
N GLN A 4 16.88 -36.70 -37.64
CA GLN A 4 16.04 -35.57 -37.27
C GLN A 4 14.55 -35.93 -37.33
N THR A 5 14.14 -36.71 -38.34
CA THR A 5 12.77 -37.22 -38.45
C THR A 5 12.38 -38.03 -37.20
N ILE A 6 13.25 -38.92 -36.74
CA ILE A 6 13.03 -39.72 -35.53
C ILE A 6 12.95 -38.83 -34.28
N ILE A 7 13.82 -37.83 -34.13
CA ILE A 7 13.80 -36.89 -33.00
C ILE A 7 12.48 -36.10 -32.99
N ASN A 8 12.07 -35.57 -34.14
CA ASN A 8 10.81 -34.85 -34.32
C ASN A 8 9.58 -35.75 -34.09
N ASP A 9 9.66 -37.04 -34.45
CA ASP A 9 8.61 -38.02 -34.18
C ASP A 9 8.47 -38.30 -32.67
N LEU A 10 9.58 -38.45 -31.94
CA LEU A 10 9.59 -38.60 -30.47
C LEU A 10 9.07 -37.35 -29.76
N ALA A 11 9.43 -36.16 -30.24
CA ALA A 11 8.91 -34.89 -29.72
C ALA A 11 7.39 -34.78 -29.95
N TYR A 12 6.87 -35.27 -31.08
CA TYR A 12 5.43 -35.38 -31.30
C TYR A 12 4.75 -36.35 -30.33
N GLU A 13 5.34 -37.52 -30.03
CA GLU A 13 4.78 -38.44 -29.04
C GLU A 13 4.70 -37.82 -27.64
N ARG A 14 5.75 -37.10 -27.22
CA ARG A 14 5.77 -36.34 -25.96
C ARG A 14 4.71 -35.23 -25.94
N PHE A 15 4.56 -34.50 -27.05
CA PHE A 15 3.52 -33.49 -27.23
C PHE A 15 2.11 -34.09 -27.14
N GLN A 16 1.85 -35.25 -27.77
CA GLN A 16 0.56 -35.94 -27.66
C GLN A 16 0.25 -36.33 -26.21
N GLN A 17 1.23 -36.87 -25.48
CA GLN A 17 1.09 -37.18 -24.05
C GLN A 17 0.83 -35.95 -23.16
N ALA A 18 1.24 -34.75 -23.61
CA ALA A 18 1.02 -33.48 -22.90
C ALA A 18 -0.15 -32.65 -23.46
N THR A 19 -0.85 -33.12 -24.50
CA THR A 19 -1.80 -32.29 -25.27
C THR A 19 -2.95 -31.74 -24.43
N ALA A 20 -3.46 -32.49 -23.44
CA ALA A 20 -4.49 -31.99 -22.53
C ALA A 20 -3.99 -30.81 -21.66
N GLN A 21 -2.77 -30.92 -21.11
CA GLN A 21 -2.15 -29.85 -20.32
C GLN A 21 -1.83 -28.63 -21.21
N ILE A 22 -1.30 -28.85 -22.42
CA ILE A 22 -1.03 -27.79 -23.41
C ILE A 22 -2.32 -27.07 -23.82
N GLN A 23 -3.44 -27.78 -24.00
CA GLN A 23 -4.75 -27.17 -24.28
C GLN A 23 -5.23 -26.29 -23.11
N THR A 24 -5.13 -26.78 -21.86
CA THR A 24 -5.44 -26.00 -20.66
C THR A 24 -4.58 -24.74 -20.57
N ILE A 25 -3.27 -24.86 -20.79
CA ILE A 25 -2.33 -23.74 -20.73
C ILE A 25 -2.56 -22.75 -21.88
N LYS A 26 -2.86 -23.20 -23.10
CA LYS A 26 -3.25 -22.34 -24.22
C LYS A 26 -4.57 -21.62 -23.97
N LYS A 27 -5.53 -22.26 -23.31
CA LYS A 27 -6.78 -21.60 -22.87
C LYS A 27 -6.49 -20.55 -21.79
N GLY A 28 -5.77 -20.90 -20.72
CA GLY A 28 -5.38 -19.94 -19.69
C GLY A 28 -4.60 -18.74 -20.25
N ILE A 29 -3.68 -18.98 -21.18
CA ILE A 29 -2.97 -17.92 -21.94
C ILE A 29 -3.94 -16.98 -22.68
N HIS A 30 -5.04 -17.50 -23.22
CA HIS A 30 -6.08 -16.72 -23.89
C HIS A 30 -6.91 -15.94 -22.86
N ASP A 31 -7.40 -16.63 -21.83
CA ASP A 31 -8.22 -16.06 -20.75
C ASP A 31 -7.45 -14.93 -20.03
N THR A 32 -6.14 -15.08 -19.77
CA THR A 32 -5.26 -14.02 -19.24
C THR A 32 -5.06 -12.84 -20.19
N ARG A 33 -5.05 -13.06 -21.52
CA ARG A 33 -5.05 -11.96 -22.50
C ARG A 33 -6.36 -11.18 -22.52
N MET A 34 -7.46 -11.81 -22.11
CA MET A 34 -8.79 -11.18 -21.98
C MET A 34 -9.04 -10.58 -20.59
N GLY A 35 -8.12 -10.79 -19.63
CA GLY A 35 -8.28 -10.34 -18.23
C GLY A 35 -9.19 -11.23 -17.38
N GLU A 36 -9.53 -12.43 -17.86
CA GLU A 36 -10.45 -13.37 -17.19
C GLU A 36 -9.75 -14.36 -16.26
N ALA A 37 -8.43 -14.51 -16.37
CA ALA A 37 -7.60 -15.40 -15.55
C ALA A 37 -6.19 -14.82 -15.33
N THR A 38 -5.50 -15.23 -14.27
CA THR A 38 -4.12 -14.83 -13.98
C THR A 38 -3.11 -15.89 -14.45
N LEU A 39 -1.82 -15.55 -14.60
CA LEU A 39 -0.81 -16.53 -14.96
C LEU A 39 -0.58 -17.58 -13.85
N THR A 40 -0.91 -17.25 -12.59
CA THR A 40 -0.97 -18.23 -11.49
C THR A 40 -2.13 -19.20 -11.56
N ASP A 41 -3.19 -18.91 -12.34
CA ASP A 41 -4.23 -19.90 -12.66
C ASP A 41 -3.75 -20.89 -13.75
N ILE A 42 -2.66 -20.54 -14.46
CA ILE A 42 -1.98 -21.40 -15.45
C ILE A 42 -0.94 -22.29 -14.76
N GLN A 43 -0.09 -21.71 -13.88
CA GLN A 43 0.92 -22.44 -13.12
C GLN A 43 0.45 -22.72 -11.68
N THR A 44 -0.16 -23.89 -11.47
CA THR A 44 -0.64 -24.32 -10.14
C THR A 44 0.44 -24.98 -9.26
N ASP A 45 1.65 -25.23 -9.78
CA ASP A 45 2.76 -25.80 -9.01
C ASP A 45 3.41 -24.73 -8.10
N SER A 46 2.99 -24.73 -6.83
CA SER A 46 3.42 -23.78 -5.81
C SER A 46 4.92 -23.84 -5.51
N GLU A 47 5.58 -24.98 -5.73
CA GLU A 47 7.03 -25.12 -5.52
C GLU A 47 7.82 -24.47 -6.67
N LYS A 48 7.38 -24.69 -7.93
CA LYS A 48 7.95 -23.99 -9.10
C LYS A 48 7.72 -22.49 -9.02
N LEU A 49 6.51 -22.06 -8.65
CA LEU A 49 6.15 -20.65 -8.51
C LEU A 49 6.99 -19.98 -7.41
N SER A 50 7.13 -20.61 -6.24
CA SER A 50 7.96 -20.09 -5.15
C SER A 50 9.44 -19.98 -5.53
N LYS A 51 10.00 -20.98 -6.24
CA LYS A 51 11.38 -20.92 -6.75
C LYS A 51 11.55 -19.91 -7.90
N ARG A 52 10.50 -19.65 -8.68
CA ARG A 52 10.47 -18.64 -9.75
C ARG A 52 10.53 -17.23 -9.19
N ILE A 53 9.77 -16.99 -8.12
CA ILE A 53 9.74 -15.75 -7.36
C ILE A 53 11.09 -15.51 -6.65
N ALA A 54 11.65 -16.53 -5.99
CA ALA A 54 12.92 -16.43 -5.29
C ALA A 54 14.10 -15.98 -6.19
N ARG A 55 14.04 -16.25 -7.51
CA ARG A 55 15.06 -15.84 -8.49
C ARG A 55 15.00 -14.36 -8.89
N GLU A 56 13.89 -13.68 -8.62
CA GLU A 56 13.77 -12.26 -8.95
C GLU A 56 14.52 -11.37 -7.95
N ASN A 57 14.84 -11.89 -6.75
CA ASN A 57 15.23 -11.09 -5.58
C ASN A 57 14.24 -9.95 -5.27
N MET A 58 12.98 -10.12 -5.68
CA MET A 58 11.86 -9.20 -5.47
C MET A 58 10.93 -9.75 -4.37
N PRO A 59 10.16 -8.89 -3.68
CA PRO A 59 9.10 -9.33 -2.77
C PRO A 59 8.13 -10.28 -3.47
N ILE A 60 7.63 -11.29 -2.73
CA ILE A 60 6.75 -12.34 -3.29
C ILE A 60 5.48 -11.74 -3.90
N SER A 61 4.93 -10.69 -3.28
CA SER A 61 3.80 -9.91 -3.80
C SER A 61 4.12 -9.24 -5.14
N ALA A 62 5.22 -8.49 -5.23
CA ALA A 62 5.64 -7.81 -6.46
C ALA A 62 5.96 -8.80 -7.60
N ALA A 63 6.56 -9.95 -7.27
CA ALA A 63 6.81 -11.00 -8.24
C ALA A 63 5.51 -11.66 -8.73
N LEU A 64 4.53 -11.91 -7.85
CA LEU A 64 3.20 -12.41 -8.22
C LEU A 64 2.40 -11.38 -9.03
N GLU A 65 2.46 -10.11 -8.66
CA GLU A 65 1.84 -8.99 -9.38
C GLU A 65 2.45 -8.84 -10.79
N ARG A 66 3.78 -8.98 -10.92
CA ARG A 66 4.49 -8.99 -12.21
C ARG A 66 4.19 -10.24 -13.06
N ILE A 67 3.92 -11.38 -12.43
CA ILE A 67 3.51 -12.63 -13.09
C ILE A 67 2.04 -12.53 -13.57
N ASN A 68 1.17 -11.82 -12.85
CA ASN A 68 -0.29 -11.84 -13.06
C ASN A 68 -0.89 -10.58 -13.68
N GLY A 69 -0.23 -9.42 -13.56
CA GLY A 69 -0.72 -8.14 -14.07
C GLY A 69 -0.30 -7.88 -15.52
N VAL A 70 -1.11 -7.08 -16.23
CA VAL A 70 -0.77 -6.62 -17.59
C VAL A 70 -0.22 -5.17 -17.58
N PRO A 71 1.03 -4.97 -17.13
CA PRO A 71 1.94 -4.00 -17.74
C PRO A 71 2.97 -4.72 -18.61
N ASN A 72 3.04 -4.40 -19.91
CA ASN A 72 3.98 -5.04 -20.86
C ASN A 72 5.42 -4.48 -20.76
N PHE A 73 5.96 -4.34 -19.55
CA PHE A 73 7.30 -3.80 -19.31
C PHE A 73 8.25 -4.88 -18.78
N GLN A 74 9.50 -4.85 -19.25
CA GLN A 74 10.56 -5.74 -18.80
C GLN A 74 11.75 -4.92 -18.32
N ASP A 75 12.27 -5.23 -17.13
CA ASP A 75 13.44 -4.53 -16.58
C ASP A 75 14.62 -4.57 -17.55
N ILE A 76 15.22 -3.41 -17.80
CA ILE A 76 16.38 -3.24 -18.69
C ILE A 76 17.57 -4.14 -18.29
N GLN A 77 17.68 -4.49 -17.00
CA GLN A 77 18.66 -5.44 -16.49
C GLN A 77 18.56 -6.82 -17.17
N ILE A 78 17.35 -7.28 -17.51
CA ILE A 78 17.18 -8.58 -18.16
C ILE A 78 17.67 -8.55 -19.61
N LEU A 79 17.50 -7.42 -20.32
CA LEU A 79 18.10 -7.25 -21.64
C LEU A 79 19.64 -7.30 -21.57
N TYR A 80 20.26 -6.69 -20.54
CA TYR A 80 21.71 -6.84 -20.33
C TYR A 80 22.14 -8.30 -20.04
N LYS A 81 21.36 -9.07 -19.27
CA LYS A 81 21.61 -10.51 -19.07
C LYS A 81 21.53 -11.29 -20.39
N ILE A 82 20.47 -11.06 -21.19
CA ILE A 82 20.25 -11.70 -22.49
C ILE A 82 21.38 -11.37 -23.47
N LEU A 83 21.81 -10.10 -23.55
CA LEU A 83 22.93 -9.69 -24.39
C LEU A 83 24.25 -10.34 -23.97
N LYS A 84 24.52 -10.46 -22.67
CA LYS A 84 25.71 -11.16 -22.15
C LYS A 84 25.69 -12.66 -22.49
N ILE A 85 24.51 -13.30 -22.47
CA ILE A 85 24.35 -14.69 -22.95
C ILE A 85 24.51 -14.74 -24.48
N ALA A 86 24.01 -13.76 -25.22
CA ALA A 86 24.17 -13.71 -26.68
C ALA A 86 25.64 -13.77 -27.10
N GLU A 87 26.56 -13.15 -26.36
CA GLU A 87 28.01 -13.26 -26.63
C GLU A 87 28.56 -14.70 -26.46
N SER A 88 27.99 -15.50 -25.55
CA SER A 88 28.39 -16.89 -25.32
C SER A 88 27.87 -17.84 -26.41
N VAL A 89 26.95 -17.39 -27.28
CA VAL A 89 26.37 -18.18 -28.38
C VAL A 89 27.21 -18.02 -29.65
N GLY A 90 27.58 -19.15 -30.25
CA GLY A 90 28.36 -19.22 -31.49
C GLY A 90 27.74 -20.11 -32.57
N ARG A 91 28.04 -19.80 -33.84
CA ARG A 91 27.67 -20.63 -34.99
C ARG A 91 28.61 -21.84 -35.08
N ILE A 92 28.06 -23.04 -35.04
CA ILE A 92 28.80 -24.26 -35.34
C ILE A 92 28.72 -24.53 -36.85
N THR A 93 29.86 -24.74 -37.50
CA THR A 93 29.93 -25.29 -38.85
C THR A 93 30.42 -26.73 -38.76
N ILE A 94 29.53 -27.68 -39.05
CA ILE A 94 29.83 -29.11 -39.02
C ILE A 94 30.63 -29.44 -40.28
N LYS A 95 31.78 -30.10 -40.11
CA LYS A 95 32.65 -30.48 -41.22
C LYS A 95 32.91 -31.98 -41.24
N THR A 96 32.76 -32.55 -42.42
CA THR A 96 33.17 -33.92 -42.72
C THR A 96 34.39 -33.90 -43.63
N ARG A 97 34.97 -35.09 -43.87
CA ARG A 97 36.04 -35.31 -44.86
C ARG A 97 35.67 -34.91 -46.31
N TYR A 98 34.42 -34.55 -46.58
CA TYR A 98 33.93 -34.10 -47.89
C TYR A 98 33.57 -32.60 -47.95
N GLY A 99 33.75 -31.85 -46.85
CA GLY A 99 33.42 -30.43 -46.76
C GLY A 99 32.42 -30.10 -45.64
N ASN A 100 31.84 -28.90 -45.69
CA ASN A 100 30.79 -28.47 -44.76
C ASN A 100 29.56 -29.37 -44.96
N SER A 101 29.11 -30.04 -43.90
CA SER A 101 27.99 -30.99 -43.94
C SER A 101 26.70 -30.47 -43.29
N GLY A 102 26.79 -29.35 -42.56
CA GLY A 102 25.65 -28.74 -41.89
C GLY A 102 26.07 -27.60 -40.96
N TYR A 103 25.07 -27.00 -40.32
CA TYR A 103 25.24 -25.95 -39.32
C TYR A 103 24.51 -26.35 -38.04
N GLY A 104 24.97 -25.78 -36.93
CA GLY A 104 24.31 -25.86 -35.64
C GLY A 104 24.57 -24.59 -34.84
N THR A 105 23.97 -24.52 -33.66
CA THR A 105 24.22 -23.51 -32.65
C THR A 105 24.81 -24.18 -31.41
N GLY A 106 25.58 -23.43 -30.62
CA GLY A 106 26.01 -23.86 -29.29
C GLY A 106 26.46 -22.68 -28.45
N PHE A 107 26.62 -22.90 -27.14
CA PHE A 107 27.01 -21.85 -26.22
C PHE A 107 27.97 -22.32 -25.11
N LEU A 108 28.74 -21.38 -24.54
CA LEU A 108 29.72 -21.69 -23.50
C LEU A 108 29.07 -21.87 -22.13
N LEU A 109 29.29 -23.03 -21.51
CA LEU A 109 28.90 -23.34 -20.12
C LEU A 109 29.93 -22.83 -19.09
N ALA A 110 31.20 -22.92 -19.46
CA ALA A 110 32.35 -22.56 -18.64
C ALA A 110 33.49 -22.07 -19.56
N PRO A 111 34.57 -21.46 -19.03
CA PRO A 111 35.69 -21.03 -19.84
C PRO A 111 36.26 -22.19 -20.69
N GLY A 112 36.07 -22.12 -22.01
CA GLY A 112 36.52 -23.16 -22.94
C GLY A 112 35.66 -24.42 -23.03
N ILE A 113 34.45 -24.48 -22.47
CA ILE A 113 33.53 -25.64 -22.58
C ILE A 113 32.23 -25.20 -23.24
N LEU A 114 31.89 -25.81 -24.38
CA LEU A 114 30.69 -25.51 -25.18
C LEU A 114 29.68 -26.68 -25.11
N ILE A 115 28.38 -26.37 -25.10
CA ILE A 115 27.27 -27.33 -25.28
C ILE A 115 26.56 -27.16 -26.64
N THR A 116 26.13 -28.27 -27.23
CA THR A 116 25.22 -28.37 -28.39
C THR A 116 24.46 -29.71 -28.33
N ASN A 117 23.74 -30.14 -29.37
CA ASN A 117 23.04 -31.44 -29.38
C ASN A 117 23.94 -32.65 -29.72
N ASN A 118 23.53 -33.86 -29.33
CA ASN A 118 24.18 -35.10 -29.79
C ASN A 118 23.98 -35.30 -31.30
N HIS A 119 22.83 -34.95 -31.88
CA HIS A 119 22.67 -35.03 -33.33
C HIS A 119 23.53 -34.01 -34.11
N VAL A 120 24.06 -32.96 -33.45
CA VAL A 120 25.05 -32.03 -34.03
C VAL A 120 26.46 -32.60 -33.91
N PHE A 121 26.84 -33.10 -32.73
CA PHE A 121 28.11 -33.80 -32.48
C PHE A 121 27.86 -35.20 -31.90
N PRO A 122 27.63 -36.21 -32.77
CA PRO A 122 27.31 -37.58 -32.34
C PRO A 122 28.56 -38.34 -31.86
N ASP A 123 29.73 -37.91 -32.31
CA ASP A 123 31.03 -38.50 -32.02
C ASP A 123 32.14 -37.42 -31.95
N ALA A 124 33.26 -37.81 -31.33
CA ALA A 124 34.41 -36.95 -31.14
C ALA A 124 35.06 -36.52 -32.47
N ASP A 125 35.08 -37.38 -33.49
CA ASP A 125 35.69 -37.05 -34.79
C ASP A 125 34.91 -35.94 -35.51
N THR A 126 33.59 -35.96 -35.44
CA THR A 126 32.72 -34.90 -35.98
C THR A 126 32.97 -33.57 -35.28
N ALA A 127 33.09 -33.58 -33.95
CA ALA A 127 33.45 -32.37 -33.20
C ALA A 127 34.84 -31.84 -33.59
N LYS A 128 35.86 -32.71 -33.59
CA LYS A 128 37.27 -32.38 -33.90
C LYS A 128 37.47 -31.67 -35.25
N ASN A 129 36.73 -32.08 -36.27
CA ASN A 129 36.82 -31.50 -37.61
C ASN A 129 36.05 -30.18 -37.75
N SER A 130 35.11 -29.91 -36.83
CA SER A 130 34.19 -28.78 -36.88
C SER A 130 34.78 -27.50 -36.26
N ILE A 131 34.11 -26.37 -36.45
CA ILE A 131 34.50 -25.06 -35.89
C ILE A 131 33.31 -24.35 -35.26
N VAL A 132 33.58 -23.51 -34.25
CA VAL A 132 32.63 -22.53 -33.71
C VAL A 132 33.07 -21.11 -34.05
N GLN A 133 32.10 -20.25 -34.33
CA GLN A 133 32.31 -18.84 -34.66
C GLN A 133 31.45 -17.96 -33.75
N PHE A 134 32.11 -17.31 -32.78
CA PHE A 134 31.48 -16.29 -31.93
C PHE A 134 31.48 -14.94 -32.63
N TYR A 135 30.55 -14.06 -32.22
CA TYR A 135 30.31 -12.76 -32.84
C TYR A 135 30.02 -12.82 -34.35
N TYR A 136 29.49 -13.95 -34.84
CA TYR A 136 28.97 -14.08 -36.21
C TYR A 136 27.57 -13.44 -36.33
N GLU A 137 27.54 -12.13 -36.18
CA GLU A 137 26.32 -11.32 -36.07
C GLU A 137 26.53 -9.97 -36.75
N LEU A 138 25.42 -9.27 -37.00
CA LEU A 138 25.44 -7.90 -37.48
C LEU A 138 25.43 -6.92 -36.30
N ASP A 139 26.04 -5.76 -36.46
CA ASP A 139 25.94 -4.64 -35.53
C ASP A 139 24.77 -3.69 -35.85
N GLU A 140 24.69 -2.59 -35.12
CA GLU A 140 23.67 -1.55 -35.26
C GLU A 140 23.67 -0.80 -36.60
N HIS A 141 24.69 -1.01 -37.44
CA HIS A 141 24.78 -0.46 -38.79
C HIS A 141 24.51 -1.51 -39.87
N ASN A 142 24.15 -2.74 -39.47
CA ASN A 142 24.06 -3.95 -40.31
C ASN A 142 25.43 -4.39 -40.87
N GLU A 143 26.55 -3.99 -40.27
CA GLU A 143 27.87 -4.47 -40.66
C GLU A 143 28.24 -5.75 -39.89
N ALA A 144 29.04 -6.62 -40.51
CA ALA A 144 29.42 -7.89 -39.90
C ALA A 144 30.51 -7.70 -38.84
N LYS A 145 30.22 -8.05 -37.58
CA LYS A 145 31.19 -7.95 -36.48
C LYS A 145 32.40 -8.87 -36.70
N LYS A 146 33.52 -8.53 -36.04
CA LYS A 146 34.79 -9.27 -36.15
C LYS A 146 34.71 -10.67 -35.53
N VAL A 147 34.26 -11.63 -36.33
CA VAL A 147 34.12 -13.05 -36.03
C VAL A 147 35.35 -13.62 -35.31
N GLN A 148 35.13 -14.45 -34.30
CA GLN A 148 36.17 -15.19 -33.59
C GLN A 148 35.98 -16.69 -33.80
N THR A 149 36.89 -17.32 -34.55
CA THR A 149 36.82 -18.70 -35.00
C THR A 149 37.70 -19.62 -34.16
N PHE A 150 37.09 -20.61 -33.51
CA PHE A 150 37.78 -21.61 -32.68
C PHE A 150 37.55 -23.03 -33.23
N GLY A 151 38.47 -23.94 -32.89
CA GLY A 151 38.30 -25.38 -33.09
C GLY A 151 37.84 -26.08 -31.81
N PHE A 152 37.45 -27.34 -31.93
CA PHE A 152 37.11 -28.19 -30.78
C PHE A 152 38.24 -29.16 -30.44
N LEU A 153 38.36 -29.48 -29.14
CA LEU A 153 39.38 -30.34 -28.56
C LEU A 153 38.71 -31.51 -27.81
N PRO A 154 38.01 -32.43 -28.49
CA PRO A 154 37.28 -33.52 -27.84
C PRO A 154 38.19 -34.48 -27.06
N GLU A 155 39.50 -34.51 -27.36
CA GLU A 155 40.50 -35.20 -26.55
C GLU A 155 40.75 -34.58 -25.17
N LYS A 156 40.41 -33.30 -24.96
CA LYS A 156 40.45 -32.64 -23.63
C LYS A 156 39.15 -32.81 -22.84
N LEU A 157 38.01 -32.79 -23.52
CA LEU A 157 36.69 -33.11 -22.96
C LEU A 157 35.71 -33.37 -24.10
N PHE A 158 35.06 -34.53 -24.06
CA PHE A 158 33.89 -34.86 -24.87
C PHE A 158 32.96 -35.75 -24.04
N LEU A 159 31.73 -35.30 -23.83
CA LEU A 159 30.67 -36.08 -23.19
C LEU A 159 29.38 -35.86 -23.96
N THR A 160 28.67 -36.95 -24.27
CA THR A 160 27.45 -36.90 -25.08
C THR A 160 26.37 -37.83 -24.53
N SER A 161 25.12 -37.40 -24.62
CA SER A 161 23.91 -38.19 -24.34
C SER A 161 23.10 -38.28 -25.62
N SER A 162 22.88 -39.50 -26.12
CA SER A 162 22.05 -39.70 -27.32
C SER A 162 20.59 -39.31 -27.07
N PHE A 163 19.84 -39.05 -28.13
CA PHE A 163 18.37 -38.96 -28.08
C PHE A 163 17.69 -40.32 -27.77
N LYS A 164 18.43 -41.43 -27.89
CA LYS A 164 17.97 -42.77 -27.49
C LYS A 164 18.22 -43.01 -26.01
N VAL A 165 17.21 -43.52 -25.31
CA VAL A 165 17.32 -43.96 -23.91
C VAL A 165 18.12 -45.26 -23.83
N ASP A 166 19.08 -45.31 -22.93
CA ASP A 166 19.83 -46.51 -22.53
C ASP A 166 19.51 -46.81 -21.06
N SER A 167 18.88 -47.96 -20.79
CA SER A 167 18.49 -48.38 -19.44
C SER A 167 19.66 -48.53 -18.45
N ASN A 168 20.89 -48.59 -18.94
CA ASN A 168 22.10 -48.76 -18.13
C ASN A 168 22.78 -47.43 -17.78
N ILE A 169 22.37 -46.32 -18.42
CA ILE A 169 22.94 -44.98 -18.23
C ILE A 169 21.84 -44.07 -17.66
N PRO A 170 21.93 -43.66 -16.38
CA PRO A 170 21.03 -42.67 -15.80
C PRO A 170 21.01 -41.37 -16.62
N ASP A 171 19.84 -40.76 -16.74
CA ASP A 171 19.64 -39.50 -17.49
C ASP A 171 20.09 -39.56 -18.97
N SER A 172 19.97 -40.73 -19.61
CA SER A 172 20.14 -40.92 -21.05
C SER A 172 18.89 -40.54 -21.85
N GLY A 173 19.03 -40.33 -23.16
CA GLY A 173 17.92 -39.91 -24.03
C GLY A 173 17.78 -38.38 -24.20
N LEU A 174 18.76 -37.60 -23.71
CA LEU A 174 18.68 -36.14 -23.58
C LEU A 174 19.27 -35.34 -24.76
N ASP A 175 19.80 -35.97 -25.81
CA ASP A 175 20.30 -35.30 -27.03
C ASP A 175 21.20 -34.06 -26.80
N PHE A 176 22.28 -34.20 -26.02
CA PHE A 176 23.26 -33.13 -25.81
C PHE A 176 24.71 -33.63 -25.93
N THR A 177 25.62 -32.73 -26.25
CA THR A 177 27.07 -32.93 -26.25
C THR A 177 27.75 -31.72 -25.62
N ILE A 178 28.63 -31.94 -24.64
CA ILE A 178 29.62 -30.94 -24.20
C ILE A 178 31.01 -31.27 -24.74
N VAL A 179 31.74 -30.24 -25.16
CA VAL A 179 33.07 -30.39 -25.79
C VAL A 179 33.97 -29.20 -25.46
N ALA A 180 35.26 -29.47 -25.26
CA ALA A 180 36.26 -28.41 -25.06
C ALA A 180 36.55 -27.61 -26.35
N VAL A 181 36.87 -26.34 -26.20
CA VAL A 181 37.17 -25.38 -27.28
C VAL A 181 38.65 -24.99 -27.22
N SER A 182 39.25 -24.66 -28.37
CA SER A 182 40.66 -24.23 -28.44
C SER A 182 40.91 -22.95 -27.62
N GLU A 183 42.07 -22.84 -26.97
CA GLU A 183 42.39 -21.72 -26.07
C GLU A 183 42.45 -20.35 -26.78
N ARG A 184 42.78 -20.32 -28.08
CA ARG A 184 42.80 -19.11 -28.89
C ARG A 184 41.99 -19.27 -30.17
N SER A 185 41.41 -18.16 -30.63
CA SER A 185 40.80 -18.05 -31.96
C SER A 185 41.88 -17.93 -33.04
N LYS A 186 41.50 -18.17 -34.30
CA LYS A 186 42.36 -17.89 -35.46
C LYS A 186 42.74 -16.41 -35.57
N GLU A 187 41.89 -15.54 -35.03
CA GLU A 187 42.00 -14.09 -35.04
C GLU A 187 42.72 -13.54 -33.79
N GLY A 188 43.13 -14.42 -32.86
CA GLY A 188 44.06 -14.15 -31.75
C GLY A 188 43.45 -13.99 -30.35
N LYS A 189 42.12 -13.95 -30.21
CA LYS A 189 41.40 -13.77 -28.93
C LYS A 189 41.45 -15.05 -28.09
N ASN A 190 41.62 -14.95 -26.76
CA ASN A 190 41.54 -16.11 -25.86
C ASN A 190 40.07 -16.51 -25.63
N ILE A 191 39.79 -17.81 -25.51
CA ILE A 191 38.45 -18.32 -25.20
C ILE A 191 37.96 -17.87 -23.81
N THR A 192 38.86 -17.58 -22.87
CA THR A 192 38.52 -17.02 -21.55
C THR A 192 38.05 -15.55 -21.60
N GLU A 193 38.30 -14.85 -22.71
CA GLU A 193 37.78 -13.49 -22.96
C GLU A 193 36.38 -13.48 -23.60
N ILE A 194 35.77 -14.65 -23.82
CA ILE A 194 34.38 -14.77 -24.27
C ILE A 194 33.51 -15.11 -23.05
N PRO A 195 32.42 -14.37 -22.81
CA PRO A 195 31.49 -14.68 -21.73
C PRO A 195 30.99 -16.13 -21.83
N HIS A 196 30.84 -16.78 -20.68
CA HIS A 196 30.15 -18.06 -20.53
C HIS A 196 28.92 -17.89 -19.64
N THR A 197 28.01 -18.84 -19.71
CA THR A 197 26.75 -18.80 -18.98
C THR A 197 26.78 -19.82 -17.86
N MET A 198 26.81 -19.35 -16.61
CA MET A 198 26.67 -20.20 -15.43
C MET A 198 25.32 -20.93 -15.48
N MET A 199 25.33 -22.24 -15.28
CA MET A 199 24.12 -23.07 -15.29
C MET A 199 23.66 -23.32 -13.86
N ASP A 200 22.36 -23.14 -13.62
CA ASP A 200 21.71 -23.49 -12.37
C ASP A 200 20.81 -24.71 -12.58
N GLU A 201 20.96 -25.76 -11.77
CA GLU A 201 20.13 -26.97 -11.84
C GLU A 201 18.78 -26.83 -11.12
N HIS A 202 18.58 -25.80 -10.30
CA HIS A 202 17.34 -25.62 -9.56
C HIS A 202 16.16 -25.19 -10.46
N TYR A 203 14.95 -25.49 -9.99
CA TYR A 203 13.71 -25.04 -10.63
C TYR A 203 13.50 -23.53 -10.51
N GLY A 204 12.44 -23.02 -11.15
CA GLY A 204 12.03 -21.62 -11.08
C GLY A 204 12.60 -20.71 -12.17
N LYS A 205 13.48 -21.18 -13.08
CA LYS A 205 14.03 -20.30 -14.12
C LYS A 205 12.98 -19.73 -15.09
N ILE A 206 11.83 -20.42 -15.19
CA ILE A 206 10.64 -20.08 -15.97
C ILE A 206 9.42 -20.86 -15.45
N ILE A 207 8.21 -20.36 -15.67
CA ILE A 207 6.94 -21.07 -15.42
C ILE A 207 6.05 -21.15 -16.69
N GLU A 208 5.04 -22.03 -16.63
CA GLU A 208 4.10 -22.25 -17.73
C GLU A 208 3.31 -20.97 -18.03
N GLY A 209 3.18 -20.62 -19.32
CA GLY A 209 2.60 -19.35 -19.77
C GLY A 209 3.59 -18.20 -20.00
N GLU A 210 4.81 -18.25 -19.42
CA GLU A 210 5.80 -17.19 -19.61
C GLU A 210 6.42 -17.17 -21.02
N ASN A 211 6.90 -15.99 -21.43
CA ASN A 211 7.61 -15.83 -22.69
C ASN A 211 9.06 -16.34 -22.58
N CYS A 212 9.57 -16.96 -23.66
CA CYS A 212 10.99 -17.29 -23.80
C CYS A 212 11.67 -16.40 -24.85
N VAL A 213 13.00 -16.46 -24.91
CA VAL A 213 13.82 -15.92 -26.01
C VAL A 213 14.75 -17.03 -26.49
N ILE A 214 14.89 -17.21 -27.81
CA ILE A 214 15.84 -18.17 -28.40
C ILE A 214 16.92 -17.43 -29.18
N ILE A 215 18.19 -17.75 -28.92
CA ILE A 215 19.35 -17.14 -29.61
C ILE A 215 20.01 -18.21 -30.48
N GLN A 216 19.95 -18.01 -31.80
CA GLN A 216 20.16 -19.08 -32.78
C GLN A 216 20.86 -18.63 -34.06
N HIS A 217 21.45 -19.58 -34.78
CA HIS A 217 21.99 -19.42 -36.14
C HIS A 217 21.14 -20.19 -37.18
N PRO A 218 19.91 -19.72 -37.48
CA PRO A 218 19.00 -20.41 -38.40
C PRO A 218 19.61 -20.47 -39.81
N LYS A 219 19.57 -21.65 -40.44
CA LYS A 219 20.26 -21.98 -41.71
C LYS A 219 21.78 -21.72 -41.71
N GLY A 220 22.39 -21.58 -40.53
CA GLY A 220 23.78 -21.15 -40.38
C GLY A 220 24.02 -19.68 -40.71
N ASP A 221 22.98 -18.85 -40.76
CA ASP A 221 23.10 -17.42 -41.07
C ASP A 221 23.61 -16.61 -39.85
N TYR A 222 23.75 -15.28 -40.00
CA TYR A 222 24.02 -14.37 -38.89
C TYR A 222 23.05 -14.60 -37.74
N LYS A 223 23.56 -14.45 -36.50
CA LYS A 223 22.83 -14.67 -35.25
C LYS A 223 21.49 -13.94 -35.27
N LYS A 224 20.42 -14.63 -34.89
CA LYS A 224 19.08 -14.06 -34.72
C LYS A 224 18.54 -14.40 -33.35
N THR A 225 17.75 -13.47 -32.84
CA THR A 225 16.86 -13.69 -31.72
C THR A 225 15.42 -13.66 -32.25
N VAL A 226 14.56 -14.50 -31.71
CA VAL A 226 13.11 -14.36 -31.89
C VAL A 226 12.60 -13.72 -30.59
N MET A 227 11.74 -12.70 -30.71
CA MET A 227 11.26 -11.90 -29.56
C MET A 227 9.74 -11.74 -29.51
N LYS A 228 9.01 -12.36 -30.43
CA LYS A 228 7.56 -12.27 -30.56
C LYS A 228 6.97 -13.67 -30.66
N ASP A 229 5.80 -13.87 -30.04
CA ASP A 229 5.01 -15.10 -30.12
C ASP A 229 5.79 -16.37 -29.68
N ILE A 230 6.62 -16.23 -28.65
CA ILE A 230 7.36 -17.34 -28.01
C ILE A 230 6.86 -17.55 -26.59
N ARG A 231 6.22 -18.69 -26.32
CA ARG A 231 5.66 -19.01 -24.99
C ARG A 231 5.98 -20.43 -24.57
N MET A 232 6.29 -20.60 -23.29
CA MET A 232 6.40 -21.90 -22.65
C MET A 232 5.01 -22.52 -22.51
N LEU A 233 4.80 -23.65 -23.20
CA LEU A 233 3.53 -24.37 -23.20
C LEU A 233 3.44 -25.43 -22.11
N THR A 234 4.55 -26.11 -21.76
CA THR A 234 4.59 -26.98 -20.57
C THR A 234 6.02 -27.39 -20.19
N LEU A 235 6.22 -27.76 -18.90
CA LEU A 235 7.40 -28.49 -18.42
C LEU A 235 7.05 -29.96 -18.17
N LYS A 236 7.61 -30.88 -18.97
CA LYS A 236 7.40 -32.32 -18.78
C LYS A 236 8.74 -33.05 -18.60
N ASP A 237 8.90 -33.68 -17.45
CA ASP A 237 10.06 -34.51 -17.12
C ASP A 237 11.38 -33.81 -17.47
N ASP A 238 12.13 -34.29 -18.47
CA ASP A 238 13.41 -33.72 -18.88
C ASP A 238 13.34 -32.72 -20.06
N PHE A 239 12.14 -32.39 -20.55
CA PHE A 239 11.93 -31.56 -21.73
C PHE A 239 11.00 -30.35 -21.47
N LEU A 240 11.21 -29.32 -22.30
CA LEU A 240 10.47 -28.05 -22.33
C LEU A 240 9.77 -27.93 -23.68
N ILE A 241 8.44 -27.80 -23.70
CA ILE A 241 7.68 -27.56 -24.93
C ILE A 241 7.32 -26.07 -25.01
N TYR A 242 7.61 -25.43 -26.15
CA TYR A 242 7.41 -23.99 -26.34
C TYR A 242 7.15 -23.61 -27.81
N GLU A 243 6.46 -22.50 -28.03
CA GLU A 243 6.23 -21.93 -29.36
C GLU A 243 7.41 -21.05 -29.76
N SER A 244 7.89 -21.10 -31.01
CA SER A 244 8.94 -20.22 -31.55
C SER A 244 9.18 -20.48 -33.04
N ASP A 245 9.68 -19.49 -33.77
CA ASP A 245 10.20 -19.67 -35.14
C ASP A 245 11.60 -20.29 -35.12
N THR A 246 11.73 -21.52 -35.62
CA THR A 246 13.02 -22.23 -35.76
C THR A 246 13.21 -22.71 -37.19
N LEU A 247 14.47 -22.85 -37.61
CA LEU A 247 14.86 -23.35 -38.94
C LEU A 247 16.08 -24.27 -38.79
N PRO A 248 16.35 -25.17 -39.76
CA PRO A 248 17.51 -26.07 -39.71
C PRO A 248 18.81 -25.31 -39.38
N GLY A 249 19.58 -25.75 -38.38
CA GLY A 249 20.75 -25.03 -37.85
C GLY A 249 20.53 -24.33 -36.50
N SER A 250 19.27 -24.18 -36.07
CA SER A 250 18.91 -23.77 -34.71
C SER A 250 19.28 -24.79 -33.63
N SER A 251 19.48 -26.06 -33.98
CA SER A 251 19.88 -27.14 -33.06
C SER A 251 21.03 -26.72 -32.14
N GLY A 252 20.84 -26.81 -30.83
CA GLY A 252 21.80 -26.42 -29.80
C GLY A 252 21.72 -24.94 -29.39
N ALA A 253 20.69 -24.22 -29.82
CA ALA A 253 20.42 -22.85 -29.38
C ALA A 253 20.04 -22.77 -27.90
N ALA A 254 20.45 -21.67 -27.27
CA ALA A 254 20.04 -21.31 -25.91
C ALA A 254 18.59 -20.79 -25.91
N VAL A 255 17.74 -21.44 -25.13
CA VAL A 255 16.39 -20.96 -24.78
C VAL A 255 16.48 -20.30 -23.41
N ILE A 256 16.02 -19.05 -23.30
CA ILE A 256 16.16 -18.18 -22.13
C ILE A 256 14.77 -17.78 -21.62
N GLY A 257 14.54 -17.80 -20.30
CA GLY A 257 13.30 -17.30 -19.70
C GLY A 257 13.29 -15.78 -19.64
N LEU A 258 12.26 -15.12 -20.20
CA LEU A 258 12.24 -13.65 -20.30
C LEU A 258 12.11 -12.96 -18.93
N GLY A 259 11.45 -13.58 -17.94
CA GLY A 259 11.30 -13.00 -16.61
C GLY A 259 12.57 -13.01 -15.73
N THR A 260 13.50 -13.94 -15.98
CA THR A 260 14.72 -14.16 -15.16
C THR A 260 16.01 -13.76 -15.88
N GLY A 261 16.04 -13.84 -17.22
CA GLY A 261 17.24 -13.71 -18.04
C GLY A 261 18.18 -14.92 -17.94
N GLU A 262 17.67 -16.09 -17.55
CA GLU A 262 18.44 -17.32 -17.35
C GLU A 262 18.16 -18.37 -18.44
N VAL A 263 19.15 -19.20 -18.80
CA VAL A 263 18.94 -20.32 -19.75
C VAL A 263 18.05 -21.38 -19.10
N VAL A 264 17.01 -21.79 -19.81
CA VAL A 264 15.98 -22.75 -19.35
C VAL A 264 16.08 -24.10 -20.06
N ALA A 265 16.47 -24.09 -21.33
CA ALA A 265 16.64 -25.30 -22.15
C ALA A 265 17.66 -25.13 -23.30
N LEU A 266 18.09 -26.26 -23.83
CA LEU A 266 18.85 -26.42 -25.08
C LEU A 266 17.88 -26.85 -26.18
N HIS A 267 17.64 -26.04 -27.20
CA HIS A 267 16.74 -26.42 -28.30
C HIS A 267 17.27 -27.66 -29.05
N HIS A 268 16.40 -28.64 -29.33
CA HIS A 268 16.80 -29.87 -30.06
C HIS A 268 15.85 -30.29 -31.19
N SER A 269 14.56 -29.90 -31.15
CA SER A 269 13.57 -30.37 -32.11
C SER A 269 12.42 -29.39 -32.36
N SER A 270 11.87 -29.44 -33.59
CA SER A 270 10.60 -28.83 -33.98
C SER A 270 9.53 -29.93 -34.06
N ILE A 271 8.31 -29.66 -33.59
CA ILE A 271 7.24 -30.65 -33.39
C ILE A 271 6.29 -30.62 -34.60
N PRO A 272 6.28 -31.64 -35.49
CA PRO A 272 5.46 -31.63 -36.70
C PRO A 272 4.01 -32.00 -36.38
N ASN A 273 3.04 -31.37 -37.05
CA ASN A 273 1.67 -31.85 -37.04
C ASN A 273 1.54 -33.14 -37.88
N LYS A 274 0.66 -34.06 -37.48
CA LYS A 274 0.50 -35.36 -38.16
C LYS A 274 -0.98 -35.74 -38.32
N ASN A 275 -1.27 -36.46 -39.41
CA ASN A 275 -2.57 -37.08 -39.62
C ASN A 275 -2.76 -38.35 -38.75
N PRO A 276 -3.97 -38.93 -38.66
CA PRO A 276 -4.23 -40.16 -37.90
C PRO A 276 -3.44 -41.41 -38.39
N GLN A 277 -2.80 -41.32 -39.56
CA GLN A 277 -1.92 -42.36 -40.12
C GLN A 277 -0.44 -42.13 -39.76
N GLY A 278 -0.13 -41.13 -38.92
CA GLY A 278 1.22 -40.81 -38.46
C GLY A 278 2.09 -40.05 -39.48
N GLN A 279 1.50 -39.57 -40.58
CA GLN A 279 2.23 -38.85 -41.63
C GLN A 279 2.23 -37.34 -41.33
N TRP A 280 3.38 -36.69 -41.56
CA TRP A 280 3.53 -35.25 -41.32
C TRP A 280 2.65 -34.42 -42.26
N LEU A 281 2.12 -33.32 -41.74
CA LEU A 281 1.23 -32.41 -42.47
C LEU A 281 1.96 -31.15 -42.93
N ARG A 282 1.47 -30.60 -44.04
CA ARG A 282 1.78 -29.27 -44.56
C ARG A 282 0.75 -28.26 -44.05
N LYS A 283 1.11 -26.98 -44.07
CA LYS A 283 0.24 -25.84 -43.70
C LYS A 283 -1.03 -25.73 -44.56
N ASP A 284 -1.07 -26.37 -45.73
CA ASP A 284 -2.25 -26.47 -46.61
C ASP A 284 -3.15 -27.69 -46.29
N GLY A 285 -2.83 -28.46 -45.25
CA GLY A 285 -3.52 -29.70 -44.87
C GLY A 285 -3.11 -30.93 -45.70
N GLY A 286 -2.21 -30.78 -46.67
CA GLY A 286 -1.65 -31.89 -47.44
C GLY A 286 -0.66 -32.72 -46.63
N VAL A 287 -0.37 -33.95 -47.09
CA VAL A 287 0.68 -34.79 -46.52
C VAL A 287 2.04 -34.35 -47.08
N TYR A 288 3.01 -34.12 -46.20
CA TYR A 288 4.41 -33.82 -46.55
C TYR A 288 5.06 -34.97 -47.33
N LYS A 289 5.91 -34.64 -48.30
CA LYS A 289 6.66 -35.61 -49.12
C LYS A 289 8.15 -35.28 -49.12
N ASP A 290 9.00 -36.30 -49.18
CA ASP A 290 10.45 -36.13 -49.31
C ASP A 290 10.79 -35.20 -50.49
N GLY A 291 11.36 -34.03 -50.19
CA GLY A 291 11.68 -32.97 -51.15
C GLY A 291 10.79 -31.72 -51.07
N ASP A 292 9.69 -31.75 -50.32
CA ASP A 292 8.98 -30.53 -49.93
C ASP A 292 9.85 -29.69 -48.99
N ALA A 293 9.78 -28.36 -49.11
CA ALA A 293 10.57 -27.45 -48.26
C ALA A 293 10.04 -27.42 -46.82
N ASP A 294 10.93 -27.43 -45.83
CA ASP A 294 10.61 -27.46 -44.39
C ASP A 294 9.67 -26.32 -43.93
N GLU A 295 9.68 -25.19 -44.65
CA GLU A 295 8.81 -24.04 -44.41
C GLU A 295 7.33 -24.31 -44.72
N THR A 296 7.04 -25.38 -45.50
CA THR A 296 5.69 -25.83 -45.82
C THR A 296 5.09 -26.76 -44.76
N ILE A 297 5.92 -27.34 -43.88
CA ILE A 297 5.47 -28.23 -42.80
C ILE A 297 4.63 -27.42 -41.80
N ASP A 298 3.55 -28.02 -41.33
CA ASP A 298 2.74 -27.48 -40.24
C ASP A 298 3.40 -27.85 -38.89
N TRP A 299 3.95 -26.87 -38.19
CA TRP A 299 4.69 -27.06 -36.94
C TRP A 299 3.81 -26.68 -35.74
N LEU A 300 3.64 -27.61 -34.80
CA LEU A 300 2.84 -27.43 -33.58
C LEU A 300 3.58 -26.67 -32.46
N GLY A 301 4.92 -26.59 -32.55
CA GLY A 301 5.79 -25.98 -31.55
C GLY A 301 7.23 -26.51 -31.64
N ASN A 302 7.99 -26.36 -30.56
CA ASN A 302 9.38 -26.81 -30.41
C ASN A 302 9.55 -27.57 -29.08
N GLU A 303 10.57 -28.42 -29.03
CA GLU A 303 11.04 -29.08 -27.81
C GLU A 303 12.51 -28.71 -27.52
N GLY A 304 12.80 -28.48 -26.24
CA GLY A 304 14.15 -28.22 -25.72
C GLY A 304 14.48 -29.13 -24.54
N VAL A 305 15.74 -29.53 -24.44
CA VAL A 305 16.29 -30.33 -23.32
C VAL A 305 16.45 -29.43 -22.11
N ARG A 306 15.84 -29.78 -20.97
CA ARG A 306 15.82 -28.93 -19.78
C ARG A 306 17.20 -28.81 -19.14
N VAL A 307 17.60 -27.60 -18.74
CA VAL A 307 18.94 -27.33 -18.15
C VAL A 307 19.26 -28.24 -16.97
N SER A 308 18.32 -28.42 -16.04
CA SER A 308 18.56 -29.27 -14.87
C SER A 308 18.74 -30.75 -15.20
N SER A 309 18.27 -31.20 -16.36
CA SER A 309 18.36 -32.59 -16.78
C SER A 309 19.70 -32.90 -17.43
N PHE A 310 20.16 -32.05 -18.37
CA PHE A 310 21.51 -32.21 -18.89
C PHE A 310 22.59 -31.88 -17.86
N ILE A 311 22.35 -30.95 -16.91
CA ILE A 311 23.30 -30.72 -15.80
C ILE A 311 23.38 -31.92 -14.86
N ARG A 312 22.25 -32.55 -14.52
CA ARG A 312 22.22 -33.79 -13.73
C ARG A 312 22.99 -34.92 -14.42
N ALA A 313 22.81 -35.08 -15.73
CA ALA A 313 23.57 -36.03 -16.55
C ALA A 313 25.07 -35.71 -16.63
N ILE A 314 25.47 -34.43 -16.77
CA ILE A 314 26.88 -34.01 -16.76
C ILE A 314 27.52 -34.27 -15.39
N ARG A 315 26.79 -34.03 -14.30
CA ARG A 315 27.26 -34.26 -12.93
C ARG A 315 27.45 -35.76 -12.64
N SER A 316 26.51 -36.60 -13.07
CA SER A 316 26.55 -38.07 -12.86
C SER A 316 27.49 -38.82 -13.81
N ALA A 317 27.81 -38.26 -14.99
CA ALA A 317 28.75 -38.87 -15.93
C ALA A 317 30.16 -39.02 -15.34
N VAL A 318 30.68 -40.25 -15.37
CA VAL A 318 32.05 -40.59 -14.94
C VAL A 318 32.99 -40.50 -16.15
N LEU A 319 33.99 -39.61 -16.09
CA LEU A 319 34.99 -39.42 -17.14
C LEU A 319 36.41 -39.77 -16.65
N PRO A 320 37.35 -40.10 -17.54
CA PRO A 320 38.73 -40.43 -17.15
C PRO A 320 39.59 -39.19 -16.89
N GLY A 321 40.38 -39.21 -15.80
CA GLY A 321 41.49 -38.28 -15.58
C GLY A 321 41.14 -36.80 -15.74
N GLU A 322 41.97 -36.07 -16.49
CA GLU A 322 41.85 -34.61 -16.71
C GLU A 322 40.49 -34.19 -17.31
N MET A 323 39.80 -35.07 -18.05
CA MET A 323 38.45 -34.78 -18.56
C MET A 323 37.45 -34.57 -17.42
N ASN A 324 37.59 -35.31 -16.31
CA ASN A 324 36.70 -35.18 -15.16
C ASN A 324 36.97 -33.88 -14.39
N ASP A 325 38.22 -33.43 -14.32
CA ASP A 325 38.57 -32.15 -13.71
C ASP A 325 38.03 -30.97 -14.54
N LEU A 326 38.15 -31.04 -15.87
CA LEU A 326 37.58 -30.04 -16.77
C LEU A 326 36.04 -30.06 -16.72
N LYS A 327 35.40 -31.23 -16.66
CA LYS A 327 33.95 -31.38 -16.39
C LYS A 327 33.54 -30.76 -15.06
N ASN A 328 34.30 -30.98 -13.99
CA ASN A 328 33.99 -30.45 -12.66
C ASN A 328 34.19 -28.93 -12.57
N SER A 329 34.99 -28.32 -13.46
CA SER A 329 35.14 -26.86 -13.53
C SER A 329 33.83 -26.12 -13.87
N ILE A 330 32.81 -26.82 -14.37
CA ILE A 330 31.45 -26.32 -14.59
C ILE A 330 30.75 -25.97 -13.25
N PHE A 331 31.23 -26.48 -12.10
CA PHE A 331 30.52 -26.45 -10.81
C PHE A 331 31.19 -25.67 -9.65
N GLY A 332 32.49 -25.37 -9.67
CA GLY A 332 33.20 -24.63 -8.60
C GLY A 332 33.99 -25.48 -7.59
N LYS A 333 34.50 -24.87 -6.50
CA LYS A 333 35.32 -25.53 -5.44
C LYS A 333 34.72 -25.32 -4.04
N GLU A 334 34.72 -26.35 -3.20
CA GLU A 334 34.25 -26.35 -1.79
C GLU A 334 35.41 -26.55 -0.79
N SER A 335 35.24 -26.19 0.49
CA SER A 335 36.27 -26.32 1.55
C SER A 335 35.76 -26.76 2.94
N HIS A 336 36.52 -27.65 3.60
CA HIS A 336 36.33 -28.12 5.00
C HIS A 336 37.43 -27.57 5.93
N GLY A 337 37.25 -27.63 7.27
CA GLY A 337 38.28 -27.19 8.24
C GLY A 337 38.20 -27.85 9.64
N GLU A 338 39.38 -27.98 10.27
CA GLU A 338 39.65 -28.49 11.64
C GLU A 338 40.24 -27.41 12.57
N SER A 339 40.37 -27.70 13.87
CA SER A 339 40.59 -26.71 14.96
C SER A 339 42.04 -26.57 15.47
N HIS A 340 42.42 -25.40 16.03
CA HIS A 340 43.15 -25.31 17.32
C HIS A 340 43.21 -23.87 17.93
N ASN A 341 43.43 -23.82 19.26
CA ASN A 341 43.63 -22.64 20.15
C ASN A 341 45.09 -22.09 20.03
N LYS A 342 45.55 -20.89 20.50
CA LYS A 342 45.08 -19.71 21.31
C LYS A 342 46.19 -18.60 21.24
N PRO A 343 46.15 -17.44 21.94
CA PRO A 343 45.17 -16.32 21.98
C PRO A 343 45.77 -14.90 21.70
N VAL A 344 44.92 -13.97 21.21
CA VAL A 344 44.94 -12.48 21.42
C VAL A 344 46.16 -11.63 21.01
N SER A 345 46.00 -10.76 19.99
CA SER A 345 45.93 -9.29 20.23
C SER A 345 45.32 -8.49 19.05
N ASN A 346 44.33 -7.67 19.39
CA ASN A 346 43.75 -6.45 18.75
C ASN A 346 43.61 -6.24 17.22
N ARG A 347 42.35 -5.90 16.88
CA ARG A 347 41.82 -4.98 15.85
C ARG A 347 41.59 -5.48 14.41
N THR A 348 40.30 -5.81 14.17
CA THR A 348 39.37 -5.20 13.18
C THR A 348 39.89 -4.90 11.77
N GLU A 349 39.22 -5.29 10.68
CA GLU A 349 37.98 -6.08 10.51
C GLU A 349 37.82 -6.43 9.02
N THR A 350 37.37 -7.64 8.68
CA THR A 350 36.70 -7.94 7.39
C THR A 350 36.02 -9.32 7.48
N PRO A 351 34.91 -9.57 6.75
CA PRO A 351 33.91 -10.55 7.16
C PRO A 351 34.09 -11.92 6.51
N ILE A 352 33.83 -12.98 7.29
CA ILE A 352 33.45 -14.31 6.77
C ILE A 352 32.49 -14.97 7.77
N THR A 353 31.34 -15.48 7.32
CA THR A 353 30.84 -16.78 7.78
C THR A 353 29.97 -17.44 6.72
N GLU A 354 30.42 -18.58 6.19
CA GLU A 354 29.58 -19.50 5.42
C GLU A 354 28.60 -20.23 6.36
N MET A 355 27.39 -20.50 5.90
CA MET A 355 26.45 -21.37 6.62
C MET A 355 26.72 -22.85 6.29
N LYS A 356 26.89 -23.69 7.31
CA LYS A 356 26.87 -25.16 7.16
C LYS A 356 25.42 -25.66 7.13
N ASN A 357 25.14 -26.60 6.22
CA ASN A 357 23.85 -27.29 6.15
C ASN A 357 23.68 -28.29 7.30
N SER A 358 22.50 -28.29 7.92
CA SER A 358 21.94 -29.43 8.68
C SER A 358 20.53 -29.74 8.14
N PRO A 359 20.07 -31.00 8.20
CA PRO A 359 18.81 -31.43 7.58
C PRO A 359 17.58 -31.11 8.45
N GLU A 360 17.45 -29.88 8.92
CA GLU A 360 16.24 -29.38 9.58
C GLU A 360 15.52 -28.35 8.70
N SER A 361 14.21 -28.54 8.58
CA SER A 361 13.32 -27.79 7.68
C SER A 361 13.53 -26.27 7.75
N VAL A 362 13.47 -25.61 6.59
CA VAL A 362 13.43 -24.13 6.48
C VAL A 362 12.26 -23.53 7.28
N LEU A 363 11.17 -24.30 7.45
CA LEU A 363 10.05 -23.95 8.33
C LEU A 363 10.50 -23.80 9.80
N ASN A 364 11.37 -24.69 10.27
CA ASN A 364 12.00 -24.57 11.58
C ASN A 364 13.08 -23.49 11.60
N GLN A 365 13.71 -23.09 10.49
CA GLN A 365 14.67 -21.96 10.52
C GLN A 365 13.99 -20.59 10.62
N ALA A 366 12.80 -20.42 10.04
CA ALA A 366 11.98 -19.22 10.27
C ALA A 366 11.46 -19.18 11.71
N VAL A 367 10.94 -20.30 12.22
CA VAL A 367 10.48 -20.42 13.61
C VAL A 367 11.64 -20.31 14.62
N ASN A 368 12.82 -20.88 14.32
CA ASN A 368 13.99 -20.79 15.20
C ASN A 368 14.64 -19.40 15.20
N LYS A 369 14.55 -18.62 14.10
CA LYS A 369 14.99 -17.20 14.13
C LYS A 369 14.13 -16.32 15.04
N LEU A 370 12.89 -16.73 15.35
CA LEU A 370 12.05 -16.13 16.39
C LEU A 370 12.40 -16.72 17.78
N GLN A 371 12.68 -18.04 17.85
CA GLN A 371 12.99 -18.71 19.13
C GLN A 371 14.41 -18.50 19.68
N THR A 372 15.37 -17.99 18.90
CA THR A 372 16.74 -17.70 19.41
C THR A 372 16.93 -16.28 19.95
N SER A 373 15.85 -15.51 20.17
CA SER A 373 15.91 -14.32 21.03
C SER A 373 15.32 -14.64 22.41
N THR A 374 16.17 -15.06 23.34
CA THR A 374 15.90 -14.83 24.77
C THR A 374 16.00 -13.32 25.00
N GLN A 375 14.96 -12.58 24.62
CA GLN A 375 14.89 -11.15 24.88
C GLN A 375 14.96 -10.90 26.38
N SER A 376 15.66 -9.85 26.80
CA SER A 376 15.55 -9.42 28.20
C SER A 376 14.09 -9.05 28.48
N PRO A 377 13.55 -9.36 29.68
CA PRO A 377 12.27 -8.82 30.14
C PRO A 377 12.14 -7.29 29.96
N ASP A 378 13.28 -6.58 29.93
CA ASP A 378 13.41 -5.12 29.80
C ASP A 378 13.31 -4.59 28.36
N SER A 379 13.22 -5.43 27.33
CA SER A 379 13.08 -4.96 25.94
C SER A 379 11.74 -4.22 25.76
N PRO A 380 11.67 -3.10 25.00
CA PRO A 380 10.47 -2.27 24.96
C PRO A 380 9.30 -2.96 24.25
N LEU A 381 8.08 -2.47 24.54
CA LEU A 381 6.85 -2.89 23.86
C LEU A 381 6.70 -2.11 22.56
N GLN A 382 6.33 -2.81 21.50
CA GLN A 382 6.02 -2.25 20.19
C GLN A 382 4.63 -2.71 19.74
N TYR A 383 3.98 -1.87 18.95
CA TYR A 383 2.55 -1.98 18.65
C TYR A 383 2.32 -1.89 17.15
N PHE A 384 1.46 -2.74 16.62
CA PHE A 384 1.28 -2.94 15.19
C PHE A 384 -0.18 -3.07 14.82
N GLU A 385 -0.55 -2.41 13.73
CA GLU A 385 -1.75 -2.67 12.95
C GLU A 385 -1.47 -3.77 11.94
N LEU A 386 -2.15 -4.91 12.02
CA LEU A 386 -2.01 -6.03 11.09
C LEU A 386 -3.30 -6.27 10.32
N GLU A 387 -3.34 -5.97 9.02
CA GLU A 387 -4.40 -6.48 8.15
C GLU A 387 -4.10 -7.96 7.86
N LEU A 388 -5.03 -8.87 8.21
CA LEU A 388 -4.88 -10.28 7.87
C LEU A 388 -5.24 -10.54 6.41
N SER A 389 -4.65 -11.61 5.85
CA SER A 389 -5.03 -12.15 4.54
C SER A 389 -6.54 -12.36 4.44
N ASN A 390 -7.14 -12.10 3.28
CA ASN A 390 -8.58 -12.33 3.03
C ASN A 390 -8.94 -13.83 2.95
N ILE A 391 -7.96 -14.72 2.98
CA ILE A 391 -8.14 -16.17 2.96
C ILE A 391 -8.59 -16.64 4.36
N GLN A 392 -9.86 -17.04 4.50
CA GLN A 392 -10.49 -17.41 5.78
C GLN A 392 -9.72 -18.47 6.58
N THR A 393 -9.11 -19.46 5.93
CA THR A 393 -8.31 -20.49 6.61
C THR A 393 -7.05 -19.93 7.27
N MET A 394 -6.49 -18.85 6.72
CA MET A 394 -5.31 -18.17 7.26
C MET A 394 -5.66 -17.24 8.43
N GLN A 395 -6.84 -16.61 8.36
CA GLN A 395 -7.41 -15.86 9.48
C GLN A 395 -7.74 -16.78 10.68
N ALA A 396 -8.32 -17.95 10.40
CA ALA A 396 -8.59 -18.97 11.43
C ALA A 396 -7.29 -19.48 12.08
N ASP A 397 -6.28 -19.83 11.28
CA ASP A 397 -4.96 -20.24 11.79
C ASP A 397 -4.26 -19.13 12.60
N TRP A 398 -4.36 -17.87 12.19
CA TRP A 398 -3.89 -16.74 13.00
C TRP A 398 -4.62 -16.68 14.35
N LYS A 399 -5.95 -16.73 14.35
CA LYS A 399 -6.77 -16.67 15.56
C LYS A 399 -6.45 -17.79 16.56
N GLU A 400 -6.16 -19.00 16.08
CA GLU A 400 -5.85 -20.16 16.93
C GLU A 400 -4.36 -20.25 17.32
N SER A 401 -3.45 -19.73 16.49
CA SER A 401 -2.01 -20.04 16.59
C SER A 401 -1.07 -18.83 16.49
N TYR A 402 -1.52 -17.56 16.57
CA TYR A 402 -0.62 -16.39 16.45
C TYR A 402 0.61 -16.44 17.38
N LYS A 403 0.48 -16.90 18.64
CA LYS A 403 1.61 -17.06 19.57
C LYS A 403 2.59 -18.18 19.19
N LYS A 404 2.20 -19.12 18.32
CA LYS A 404 3.09 -20.13 17.73
C LYS A 404 3.75 -19.61 16.44
N LEU A 405 3.00 -18.80 15.69
CA LEU A 405 3.48 -18.17 14.44
C LEU A 405 4.49 -17.05 14.72
N VAL A 406 4.29 -16.28 15.79
CA VAL A 406 5.19 -15.22 16.28
C VAL A 406 5.27 -15.30 17.82
N PRO A 407 6.24 -16.06 18.37
CA PRO A 407 6.46 -16.22 19.82
C PRO A 407 6.57 -14.93 20.63
N GLU A 408 7.04 -13.84 20.01
CA GLU A 408 7.25 -12.52 20.64
C GLU A 408 5.95 -11.72 20.83
N ILE A 409 4.81 -12.17 20.27
CA ILE A 409 3.52 -11.49 20.47
C ILE A 409 2.97 -11.77 21.87
N ILE A 410 2.73 -10.68 22.60
CA ILE A 410 2.08 -10.68 23.91
C ILE A 410 0.56 -10.78 23.75
N SER A 411 -0.03 -9.91 22.93
CA SER A 411 -1.46 -9.91 22.60
C SER A 411 -1.71 -9.68 21.10
N SER A 412 -2.76 -10.31 20.58
CA SER A 412 -3.35 -10.00 19.28
C SER A 412 -4.86 -9.90 19.46
N GLU A 413 -5.41 -8.73 19.16
CA GLU A 413 -6.81 -8.38 19.39
C GLU A 413 -7.40 -7.84 18.08
N PRO A 414 -8.51 -8.36 17.57
CA PRO A 414 -9.17 -7.76 16.42
C PRO A 414 -9.59 -6.32 16.74
N LEU A 415 -9.32 -5.37 15.83
CA LEU A 415 -9.69 -3.96 16.03
C LEU A 415 -11.21 -3.74 15.98
N PHE A 416 -11.96 -4.60 15.29
CA PHE A 416 -13.41 -4.47 15.13
C PHE A 416 -14.12 -5.78 15.54
N PRO A 417 -14.02 -6.19 16.83
CA PRO A 417 -14.46 -7.52 17.30
C PRO A 417 -15.97 -7.75 17.14
N MET A 418 -16.76 -6.68 17.15
CA MET A 418 -18.22 -6.70 17.10
C MET A 418 -18.79 -6.53 15.69
N SER A 419 -17.92 -6.37 14.67
CA SER A 419 -18.40 -6.17 13.30
C SER A 419 -19.11 -7.41 12.76
N THR A 420 -20.30 -7.18 12.20
CA THR A 420 -21.06 -8.17 11.44
C THR A 420 -20.99 -7.92 9.92
N ILE A 421 -20.16 -6.95 9.51
CA ILE A 421 -20.13 -6.40 8.15
C ILE A 421 -19.17 -7.24 7.29
N PRO A 422 -19.64 -8.00 6.28
CA PRO A 422 -18.77 -8.94 5.55
C PRO A 422 -17.66 -8.29 4.73
N SER A 423 -17.75 -6.98 4.46
CA SER A 423 -16.76 -6.20 3.73
C SER A 423 -15.74 -5.46 4.61
N GLN A 424 -15.85 -5.56 5.94
CA GLN A 424 -14.87 -4.93 6.83
C GLN A 424 -13.56 -5.71 6.85
N LYS A 425 -12.43 -5.00 6.77
CA LYS A 425 -11.10 -5.63 6.77
C LYS A 425 -10.80 -6.30 8.11
N ALA A 426 -10.21 -7.49 8.06
CA ALA A 426 -9.81 -8.26 9.24
C ALA A 426 -8.52 -7.71 9.85
N ILE A 427 -8.59 -6.53 10.49
CA ILE A 427 -7.44 -5.87 11.11
C ILE A 427 -7.31 -6.28 12.59
N HIS A 428 -6.09 -6.65 13.00
CA HIS A 428 -5.71 -6.95 14.37
C HIS A 428 -4.73 -5.91 14.90
N TYR A 429 -4.93 -5.47 16.15
CA TYR A 429 -3.90 -4.81 16.93
C TYR A 429 -3.01 -5.85 17.59
N VAL A 430 -1.69 -5.67 17.48
CA VAL A 430 -0.70 -6.58 18.03
C VAL A 430 0.30 -5.85 18.90
N THR A 431 0.45 -6.33 20.13
CA THR A 431 1.52 -5.92 21.04
C THR A 431 2.59 -7.01 21.06
N LEU A 432 3.83 -6.66 20.78
CA LEU A 432 4.99 -7.55 20.85
C LEU A 432 6.14 -6.88 21.61
N ARG A 433 7.09 -7.69 22.08
CA ARG A 433 8.33 -7.17 22.68
C ARG A 433 9.46 -7.20 21.65
N SER A 434 10.16 -6.09 21.48
CA SER A 434 11.30 -5.99 20.56
C SER A 434 12.13 -4.75 20.84
N GLY A 435 13.47 -4.88 20.77
CA GLY A 435 14.41 -3.75 20.72
C GLY A 435 14.87 -3.36 19.31
N GLN A 436 14.27 -3.93 18.26
CA GLN A 436 14.62 -3.67 16.85
C GLN A 436 13.88 -2.45 16.31
N ASN A 437 14.27 -1.92 15.14
CA ASN A 437 13.51 -0.86 14.47
C ASN A 437 12.08 -1.35 14.17
N PRO A 438 11.01 -0.64 14.58
CA PRO A 438 9.64 -1.08 14.34
C PRO A 438 9.29 -1.32 12.87
N TRP A 439 9.84 -0.56 11.92
CA TRP A 439 9.59 -0.78 10.49
C TRP A 439 10.24 -2.09 9.97
N GLU A 440 11.39 -2.50 10.55
CA GLU A 440 11.99 -3.80 10.26
C GLU A 440 11.17 -4.95 10.87
N VAL A 441 10.57 -4.75 12.04
CA VAL A 441 9.66 -5.72 12.65
C VAL A 441 8.38 -5.85 11.82
N ALA A 442 7.80 -4.75 11.36
CA ALA A 442 6.66 -4.76 10.44
C ALA A 442 7.00 -5.49 9.13
N ALA A 443 8.18 -5.28 8.55
CA ALA A 443 8.62 -6.02 7.37
C ALA A 443 8.71 -7.55 7.60
N LYS A 444 9.10 -7.99 8.82
CA LYS A 444 9.09 -9.41 9.21
C LYS A 444 7.69 -9.96 9.40
N LEU A 445 6.76 -9.14 9.89
CA LEU A 445 5.35 -9.50 10.04
C LEU A 445 4.67 -9.62 8.66
N GLU A 446 4.88 -8.67 7.73
CA GLU A 446 4.38 -8.76 6.34
C GLU A 446 4.91 -9.96 5.55
N ALA A 447 6.07 -10.51 5.94
CA ALA A 447 6.59 -11.73 5.33
C ALA A 447 5.82 -13.02 5.76
N LEU A 448 4.94 -12.93 6.76
CA LEU A 448 4.12 -14.07 7.20
C LEU A 448 2.86 -14.19 6.33
N PRO A 449 2.58 -15.35 5.69
CA PRO A 449 1.47 -15.49 4.76
C PRO A 449 0.06 -15.16 5.31
N ARG A 450 -0.10 -15.10 6.64
CA ARG A 450 -1.38 -14.78 7.32
C ARG A 450 -1.63 -13.27 7.36
N ILE A 451 -0.58 -12.47 7.21
CA ILE A 451 -0.58 -11.01 7.32
C ILE A 451 -0.46 -10.46 5.90
N LYS A 452 -1.34 -9.54 5.56
CA LYS A 452 -1.38 -8.84 4.28
C LYS A 452 -0.64 -7.50 4.36
N THR A 453 -0.86 -6.75 5.44
CA THR A 453 -0.06 -5.56 5.77
C THR A 453 0.26 -5.54 7.26
N ALA A 454 1.41 -4.98 7.63
CA ALA A 454 1.76 -4.68 9.01
C ALA A 454 2.26 -3.24 9.08
N THR A 455 1.65 -2.39 9.89
CA THR A 455 2.08 -1.00 10.07
C THR A 455 2.41 -0.77 11.55
N PRO A 456 3.61 -0.28 11.89
CA PRO A 456 3.91 0.14 13.25
C PRO A 456 2.96 1.27 13.66
N ASP A 457 2.22 1.08 14.76
CA ASP A 457 1.44 2.15 15.38
C ASP A 457 2.37 2.94 16.30
N LEU A 458 3.24 3.73 15.66
CA LEU A 458 4.16 4.62 16.35
C LEU A 458 3.40 5.79 16.96
N GLU A 459 3.77 6.14 18.18
CA GLU A 459 3.57 7.51 18.66
C GLU A 459 4.23 8.46 17.67
N VAL A 460 3.53 9.54 17.32
CA VAL A 460 4.07 10.64 16.54
C VAL A 460 4.89 11.49 17.52
N GLU A 461 5.97 10.91 18.04
CA GLU A 461 6.88 11.52 19.01
C GLU A 461 7.44 12.83 18.45
N THR A 462 6.77 13.93 18.76
CA THR A 462 7.32 15.29 18.68
C THR A 462 8.11 15.59 19.95
N ASP A 463 8.96 14.65 20.34
CA ASP A 463 9.80 14.73 21.54
C ASP A 463 10.98 15.66 21.28
N LEU A 464 10.71 16.96 21.46
CA LEU A 464 11.71 17.98 21.68
C LEU A 464 11.41 18.65 23.02
N GLN A 465 12.20 18.33 24.05
CA GLN A 465 12.28 19.17 25.25
C GLN A 465 12.98 20.49 24.88
N MET A 466 12.23 21.46 24.35
CA MET A 466 12.80 22.74 23.95
C MET A 466 13.00 23.68 25.15
N LYS A 467 14.11 24.43 25.09
CA LYS A 467 14.22 25.78 25.68
C LYS A 467 14.54 26.77 24.57
N SER A 468 13.90 27.94 24.64
CA SER A 468 14.32 29.23 24.05
C SER A 468 13.94 29.56 22.60
N GLU A 469 12.83 30.31 22.46
CA GLU A 469 12.67 31.57 21.72
C GLU A 469 13.33 31.76 20.32
N SER A 470 12.55 31.78 19.22
CA SER A 470 12.21 33.03 18.47
C SER A 470 11.45 32.84 17.12
N TYR A 471 10.50 33.75 16.83
CA TYR A 471 9.80 34.05 15.54
C TYR A 471 9.11 32.89 14.74
N LYS A 472 7.82 32.61 14.98
CA LYS A 472 6.60 33.26 14.41
C LYS A 472 6.09 32.79 13.02
N GLN A 473 5.44 31.63 12.98
CA GLN A 473 4.12 31.43 12.35
C GLN A 473 3.22 30.76 13.42
N PHE A 474 1.90 31.02 13.43
CA PHE A 474 1.10 30.82 14.65
C PHE A 474 0.07 29.69 14.54
N THR A 475 0.41 28.51 15.03
CA THR A 475 -0.55 27.41 15.26
C THR A 475 -1.54 27.73 16.39
N GLU A 476 -2.52 26.86 16.65
CA GLU A 476 -3.40 26.99 17.83
C GLU A 476 -2.59 27.03 19.15
N SER A 477 -1.51 26.24 19.24
CA SER A 477 -0.54 26.31 20.35
C SER A 477 0.12 27.68 20.46
N ASP A 478 0.59 28.28 19.36
CA ASP A 478 1.28 29.57 19.39
C ASP A 478 0.33 30.75 19.64
N MET A 479 -0.93 30.64 19.17
CA MET A 479 -2.00 31.59 19.51
C MET A 479 -2.27 31.57 21.03
N LEU A 480 -2.24 30.40 21.67
CA LEU A 480 -2.42 30.23 23.12
C LEU A 480 -1.14 30.59 23.93
N GLU A 481 0.06 30.28 23.44
CA GLU A 481 1.33 30.70 24.04
C GLU A 481 1.53 32.21 23.98
N SER A 482 1.10 32.87 22.89
CA SER A 482 1.09 34.33 22.78
C SER A 482 -0.09 35.01 23.51
N MET A 483 -1.03 34.24 24.08
CA MET A 483 -2.01 34.75 25.05
C MET A 483 -1.44 34.96 26.46
N LYS A 484 -0.12 34.77 26.66
CA LYS A 484 0.58 35.23 27.88
C LYS A 484 0.35 36.74 28.07
N THR A 485 -0.64 37.07 28.91
CA THR A 485 -1.04 38.39 29.49
C THR A 485 -2.22 39.20 28.91
N SER A 486 -2.92 38.80 27.82
CA SER A 486 -4.07 39.59 27.30
C SER A 486 -5.44 38.96 27.58
N ASN A 487 -6.20 39.55 28.52
CA ASN A 487 -7.63 39.22 28.73
C ASN A 487 -8.47 39.58 27.49
N ALA A 488 -9.55 38.84 27.22
CA ALA A 488 -10.45 39.09 26.07
C ALA A 488 -10.95 40.54 25.91
N VAL A 489 -11.04 41.31 27.00
CA VAL A 489 -11.37 42.74 26.95
C VAL A 489 -10.42 43.51 26.02
N GLY A 490 -9.11 43.20 26.05
CA GLY A 490 -8.11 43.87 25.21
C GLY A 490 -8.17 43.48 23.73
N ARG A 491 -8.63 42.27 23.40
CA ARG A 491 -8.80 41.81 22.01
C ARG A 491 -10.15 42.17 21.39
N GLN A 492 -11.10 42.69 22.16
CA GLN A 492 -12.41 43.11 21.61
C GLN A 492 -12.25 44.21 20.55
N ASP A 493 -11.28 45.11 20.71
CA ASP A 493 -11.04 46.21 19.78
C ASP A 493 -10.26 45.76 18.53
N ASP A 494 -9.36 44.77 18.66
CA ASP A 494 -8.76 44.06 17.52
C ASP A 494 -9.84 43.34 16.69
N PHE A 495 -10.76 42.62 17.36
CA PHE A 495 -11.88 41.93 16.74
C PHE A 495 -12.76 42.91 15.93
N LYS A 496 -13.17 44.04 16.54
CA LYS A 496 -13.95 45.09 15.85
C LYS A 496 -13.22 45.64 14.63
N THR A 497 -11.91 45.88 14.76
CA THR A 497 -11.09 46.43 13.67
C THR A 497 -11.03 45.44 12.50
N LYS A 498 -10.73 44.17 12.79
CA LYS A 498 -10.58 43.08 11.82
C LYS A 498 -11.89 42.74 11.10
N TRP A 499 -13.01 42.77 11.81
CA TRP A 499 -14.33 42.34 11.31
C TRP A 499 -15.31 43.50 11.07
N SER A 500 -14.77 44.66 10.75
CA SER A 500 -15.51 45.90 10.52
C SER A 500 -16.50 45.86 9.34
N ALA A 501 -16.32 44.92 8.42
CA ALA A 501 -17.19 44.69 7.27
C ALA A 501 -18.17 43.49 7.46
N SER A 502 -18.27 42.95 8.67
CA SER A 502 -19.17 41.84 8.99
C SER A 502 -20.63 42.20 8.74
N SER A 503 -21.38 41.31 8.09
CA SER A 503 -22.83 41.45 7.94
C SER A 503 -23.63 40.84 9.10
N TYR A 504 -22.96 40.16 10.05
CA TYR A 504 -23.62 39.47 11.16
C TYR A 504 -23.85 40.36 12.40
N PHE A 505 -23.21 41.52 12.46
CA PHE A 505 -23.34 42.51 13.53
C PHE A 505 -22.96 43.90 13.03
N ASN A 506 -23.51 44.95 13.64
CA ASN A 506 -23.03 46.31 13.42
C ASN A 506 -21.90 46.63 14.42
N LEU A 507 -20.89 47.41 13.99
CA LEU A 507 -19.85 47.93 14.87
C LEU A 507 -20.33 49.07 15.77
N ASP A 508 -21.27 49.88 15.28
CA ASP A 508 -21.80 51.04 16.02
C ASP A 508 -22.75 50.62 17.16
N ASP A 509 -23.17 49.35 17.20
CA ASP A 509 -23.85 48.77 18.36
C ASP A 509 -22.87 48.75 19.55
N ALA A 510 -23.20 49.50 20.60
CA ALA A 510 -22.51 49.43 21.90
C ALA A 510 -22.62 48.04 22.55
N ASP A 511 -23.50 47.18 22.03
CA ASP A 511 -23.72 45.82 22.47
C ASP A 511 -22.65 44.84 21.93
N THR A 512 -21.58 44.66 22.71
CA THR A 512 -20.55 43.64 22.46
C THR A 512 -21.05 42.19 22.44
N LEU A 513 -22.30 41.90 22.86
CA LEU A 513 -22.85 40.55 22.86
C LEU A 513 -23.12 40.05 21.43
N LYS A 514 -23.71 40.86 20.56
CA LYS A 514 -23.92 40.50 19.15
C LYS A 514 -22.60 40.17 18.43
N GLN A 515 -21.53 40.90 18.75
CA GLN A 515 -20.19 40.67 18.22
C GLN A 515 -19.62 39.30 18.66
N ARG A 516 -19.90 38.85 19.88
CA ARG A 516 -19.45 37.54 20.41
C ARG A 516 -20.34 36.37 20.02
N LEU A 517 -21.62 36.64 19.77
CA LEU A 517 -22.64 35.68 19.35
C LEU A 517 -22.75 35.55 17.82
N TRP A 518 -21.83 36.17 17.06
CA TRP A 518 -21.86 36.21 15.60
C TRP A 518 -21.97 34.82 14.96
N ASN A 519 -21.36 33.82 15.60
CA ASN A 519 -21.38 32.43 15.17
C ASN A 519 -22.79 31.82 15.19
N ARG A 520 -23.66 32.24 16.12
CA ARG A 520 -25.07 31.82 16.17
C ARG A 520 -25.85 32.41 14.99
N THR A 521 -25.69 33.71 14.74
CA THR A 521 -26.28 34.40 13.59
C THR A 521 -25.84 33.74 12.28
N ALA A 522 -24.54 33.43 12.16
CA ALA A 522 -23.96 32.79 10.98
C ALA A 522 -24.56 31.42 10.67
N VAL A 523 -24.96 30.64 11.68
CA VAL A 523 -25.63 29.34 11.50
C VAL A 523 -27.15 29.42 11.45
N GLY A 524 -27.72 30.61 11.27
CA GLY A 524 -29.16 30.82 11.09
C GLY A 524 -29.98 30.88 12.39
N LEU A 525 -29.34 31.21 13.52
CA LEU A 525 -30.01 31.44 14.81
C LEU A 525 -30.08 32.94 15.10
N SER A 526 -31.05 33.62 14.50
CA SER A 526 -31.28 35.06 14.68
C SER A 526 -32.77 35.43 14.69
N ASP A 527 -33.15 36.36 15.57
CA ASP A 527 -33.88 37.58 15.21
C ASP A 527 -33.67 38.62 16.33
N GLU A 528 -34.12 39.85 16.11
CA GLU A 528 -33.61 41.17 16.58
C GLU A 528 -33.16 41.38 18.04
N THR A 529 -33.55 40.55 19.02
CA THR A 529 -33.07 40.66 20.41
C THR A 529 -32.25 39.44 20.83
N ALA A 530 -31.10 39.66 21.45
CA ALA A 530 -30.17 38.59 21.85
C ALA A 530 -30.71 37.63 22.94
N ALA A 531 -31.93 37.87 23.43
CA ALA A 531 -32.65 37.05 24.40
C ALA A 531 -33.59 36.02 23.76
N GLU A 532 -34.01 36.21 22.50
CA GLU A 532 -35.08 35.42 21.86
C GLU A 532 -34.56 34.34 20.88
N SER A 533 -33.30 34.41 20.44
CA SER A 533 -32.69 33.49 19.44
C SER A 533 -32.19 32.15 20.01
N ASN A 534 -33.07 31.40 20.69
CA ASN A 534 -32.80 30.06 21.21
C ASN A 534 -33.49 28.93 20.40
N ILE A 535 -33.07 27.68 20.63
CA ILE A 535 -33.56 26.52 19.85
C ILE A 535 -35.05 26.22 20.08
N VAL A 536 -35.60 26.53 21.25
CA VAL A 536 -37.02 26.28 21.54
C VAL A 536 -37.90 27.19 20.68
N GLU A 537 -37.55 28.48 20.56
CA GLU A 537 -38.27 29.41 19.68
C GLU A 537 -38.08 29.08 18.19
N LEU A 538 -36.89 28.60 17.80
CA LEU A 538 -36.65 28.10 16.44
C LEU A 538 -37.57 26.92 16.09
N LEU A 539 -37.70 25.94 16.99
CA LEU A 539 -38.56 24.78 16.81
C LEU A 539 -40.05 25.16 16.76
N LYS A 540 -40.49 26.12 17.60
CA LYS A 540 -41.84 26.70 17.51
C LYS A 540 -42.08 27.38 16.16
N LYS A 541 -41.16 28.22 15.68
CA LYS A 541 -41.25 28.93 14.38
C LYS A 541 -41.39 27.94 13.21
N ILE A 542 -40.60 26.86 13.22
CA ILE A 542 -40.65 25.79 12.20
C ILE A 542 -41.96 24.99 12.28
N SER A 543 -42.42 24.67 13.49
CA SER A 543 -43.68 23.91 13.69
C SER A 543 -44.91 24.73 13.28
N GLY A 544 -44.90 26.04 13.58
CA GLY A 544 -45.96 26.97 13.16
C GLY A 544 -46.09 27.13 11.65
N GLN A 545 -44.98 27.20 10.91
CA GLN A 545 -45.03 27.29 9.44
C GLN A 545 -45.70 26.05 8.81
N LYS A 546 -45.38 24.84 9.28
CA LYS A 546 -46.07 23.62 8.82
C LYS A 546 -47.56 23.62 9.18
N ALA A 547 -47.95 24.20 10.31
CA ALA A 547 -49.35 24.29 10.72
C ALA A 547 -50.20 25.14 9.77
N GLU A 548 -49.65 26.27 9.29
CA GLU A 548 -50.31 27.14 8.31
C GLU A 548 -50.46 26.46 6.94
N GLU A 549 -49.50 25.63 6.54
CA GLU A 549 -49.57 24.83 5.31
C GLU A 549 -50.55 23.64 5.40
N GLU A 550 -50.69 23.02 6.58
CA GLU A 550 -51.47 21.79 6.79
C GLU A 550 -52.88 22.00 7.42
N ASN A 551 -53.25 23.21 7.85
CA ASN A 551 -54.52 23.53 8.57
C ASN A 551 -54.74 22.73 9.89
N ASN A 552 -53.69 22.46 10.67
CA ASN A 552 -53.78 21.70 11.94
C ASN A 552 -53.79 22.60 13.20
N PRO A 553 -54.57 22.24 14.26
CA PRO A 553 -54.79 23.08 15.45
C PRO A 553 -53.59 23.17 16.41
N GLU A 554 -53.47 24.32 17.11
CA GLU A 554 -52.31 24.72 17.92
C GLU A 554 -51.86 23.73 19.01
N GLU A 555 -52.78 23.02 19.67
CA GLU A 555 -52.45 22.09 20.76
C GLU A 555 -51.54 20.93 20.32
N GLN A 556 -51.66 20.44 19.08
CA GLN A 556 -50.82 19.34 18.57
C GLN A 556 -49.36 19.77 18.33
N HIS A 557 -49.08 21.07 18.24
CA HIS A 557 -47.75 21.60 17.91
C HIS A 557 -46.87 21.81 19.15
N ALA A 558 -47.47 22.08 20.31
CA ALA A 558 -46.73 22.12 21.58
C ALA A 558 -46.16 20.73 21.94
N ASP A 559 -46.98 19.68 21.76
CA ASP A 559 -46.59 18.28 21.93
C ASP A 559 -45.47 17.87 20.95
N SER A 560 -45.46 18.41 19.73
CA SER A 560 -44.40 18.12 18.75
C SER A 560 -43.06 18.74 19.15
N VAL A 561 -43.03 19.98 19.65
CA VAL A 561 -41.80 20.65 20.11
C VAL A 561 -41.25 19.96 21.36
N GLU A 562 -42.06 19.68 22.39
CA GLU A 562 -41.56 18.99 23.59
C GLU A 562 -41.08 17.58 23.28
N LYS A 563 -41.70 16.87 22.33
CA LYS A 563 -41.19 15.58 21.84
C LYS A 563 -39.81 15.70 21.18
N ILE A 564 -39.56 16.75 20.39
CA ILE A 564 -38.23 17.01 19.82
C ILE A 564 -37.22 17.33 20.93
N LEU A 565 -37.59 18.10 21.95
CA LEU A 565 -36.73 18.39 23.10
C LEU A 565 -36.44 17.14 23.94
N GLN A 566 -37.44 16.28 24.15
CA GLN A 566 -37.25 14.98 24.82
C GLN A 566 -36.35 14.05 24.01
N ASN A 567 -36.52 13.99 22.68
CA ASN A 567 -35.61 13.28 21.79
C ASN A 567 -34.18 13.83 21.88
N LEU A 568 -34.01 15.16 21.94
CA LEU A 568 -32.70 15.82 22.03
C LEU A 568 -31.98 15.51 23.34
N ARG A 569 -32.70 15.50 24.47
CA ARG A 569 -32.17 15.07 25.78
C ARG A 569 -31.73 13.61 25.79
N ASN A 570 -32.28 12.79 24.88
CA ASN A 570 -31.94 11.38 24.68
C ASN A 570 -30.90 11.13 23.56
N ILE A 571 -30.42 12.18 22.87
CA ILE A 571 -29.35 12.03 21.88
C ILE A 571 -28.04 11.71 22.61
N LEU A 572 -27.44 10.57 22.25
CA LEU A 572 -26.08 10.23 22.66
C LEU A 572 -25.09 11.01 21.79
N LEU A 573 -24.63 12.15 22.30
CA LEU A 573 -23.64 13.03 21.66
C LEU A 573 -22.26 12.83 22.28
N VAL A 574 -21.38 12.15 21.56
CA VAL A 574 -20.02 11.81 22.02
C VAL A 574 -18.99 12.83 21.49
N GLN A 575 -18.04 13.22 22.33
CA GLN A 575 -16.92 14.09 21.99
C GLN A 575 -15.59 13.34 22.10
N LEU A 576 -14.89 13.18 20.97
CA LEU A 576 -13.52 12.64 20.90
C LEU A 576 -12.53 13.82 20.95
N ASP A 577 -11.97 14.10 22.12
CA ASP A 577 -11.15 15.31 22.35
C ASP A 577 -10.09 15.10 23.47
N THR A 578 -9.51 16.18 24.02
CA THR A 578 -8.51 16.12 25.12
C THR A 578 -9.07 15.82 26.51
N GLY A 579 -10.39 15.54 26.58
CA GLY A 579 -11.14 15.45 27.82
C GLY A 579 -11.83 16.77 28.19
N TYR A 580 -12.28 16.85 29.45
CA TYR A 580 -13.06 17.99 29.95
C TYR A 580 -12.47 18.61 31.23
N THR A 581 -12.89 19.83 31.55
CA THR A 581 -12.49 20.57 32.76
C THR A 581 -13.71 21.13 33.49
N ASP A 582 -13.56 21.47 34.77
CA ASP A 582 -14.62 22.05 35.60
C ASP A 582 -14.92 23.53 35.32
N HIS A 583 -14.54 24.08 34.17
CA HIS A 583 -14.82 25.49 33.87
C HIS A 583 -16.34 25.74 33.94
N ALA A 584 -16.76 26.73 34.72
CA ALA A 584 -18.14 27.02 35.08
C ALA A 584 -19.10 27.34 33.91
N LYS A 585 -18.57 27.48 32.68
CA LYS A 585 -19.35 27.56 31.43
C LYS A 585 -19.89 26.20 30.98
N VAL A 586 -19.20 25.10 31.28
CA VAL A 586 -19.55 23.71 30.86
C VAL A 586 -19.74 22.74 32.04
N LYS A 587 -19.37 23.15 33.25
CA LYS A 587 -19.49 22.32 34.45
C LYS A 587 -20.94 21.85 34.68
N GLY A 588 -21.11 20.54 34.86
CA GLY A 588 -22.44 19.91 35.01
C GLY A 588 -23.21 19.71 33.70
N ARG A 589 -22.58 19.91 32.54
CA ARG A 589 -23.18 19.67 31.21
C ARG A 589 -22.70 18.38 30.52
N PHE A 590 -21.64 17.76 31.04
CA PHE A 590 -21.16 16.46 30.57
C PHE A 590 -21.90 15.31 31.26
N ASN A 591 -22.15 14.22 30.54
CA ASN A 591 -22.63 12.97 31.12
C ASN A 591 -21.44 12.12 31.58
N LEU A 592 -21.02 12.36 32.82
CA LEU A 592 -19.90 11.68 33.49
C LEU A 592 -20.28 10.32 34.11
N ASN A 593 -21.38 9.70 33.65
CA ASN A 593 -21.68 8.29 33.95
C ASN A 593 -21.30 7.37 32.79
N CYS A 594 -20.81 7.95 31.70
CA CYS A 594 -20.50 7.28 30.44
C CYS A 594 -19.22 7.84 29.81
N ASP A 595 -18.43 8.62 30.54
CA ASP A 595 -17.14 9.12 30.06
C ASP A 595 -16.07 8.02 30.12
N GLU A 596 -15.05 8.15 29.27
CA GLU A 596 -14.01 7.14 29.10
C GLU A 596 -12.67 7.82 28.77
N ASP A 597 -11.58 7.38 29.40
CA ASP A 597 -10.21 7.77 29.06
C ASP A 597 -9.48 6.62 28.35
N PHE A 598 -9.15 6.84 27.07
CA PHE A 598 -8.45 5.87 26.21
C PHE A 598 -6.92 6.03 26.25
N ILE A 599 -6.39 6.90 27.12
CA ILE A 599 -4.95 7.15 27.32
C ILE A 599 -4.43 6.36 28.52
N ASP A 600 -5.07 6.49 29.69
CA ASP A 600 -4.65 5.85 30.95
C ASP A 600 -5.75 5.08 31.69
N GLY A 601 -7.00 5.09 31.21
CA GLY A 601 -8.09 4.30 31.76
C GLY A 601 -8.69 4.84 33.06
N SER A 602 -8.53 6.15 33.32
CA SER A 602 -9.19 6.88 34.41
C SER A 602 -10.48 7.58 33.96
N ASP A 603 -10.86 8.71 34.58
CA ASP A 603 -11.98 9.54 34.10
C ASP A 603 -11.53 10.39 32.90
N ALA A 604 -12.45 10.83 32.03
CA ALA A 604 -12.10 11.58 30.82
C ALA A 604 -11.64 13.03 31.08
N ARG A 605 -11.11 13.29 32.27
CA ARG A 605 -10.82 14.61 32.81
C ARG A 605 -9.46 15.09 32.33
N ASP A 606 -9.44 16.29 31.77
CA ASP A 606 -8.20 16.96 31.38
C ASP A 606 -7.49 17.47 32.65
N ASP A 607 -6.38 16.81 32.98
CA ASP A 607 -5.46 17.15 34.08
C ASP A 607 -4.74 18.51 33.91
N MET A 608 -4.96 19.19 32.77
CA MET A 608 -4.38 20.47 32.40
C MET A 608 -2.85 20.47 32.31
N ARG A 609 -2.20 19.29 32.14
CA ARG A 609 -0.74 19.17 32.00
C ARG A 609 -0.24 19.98 30.80
N LYS A 610 0.55 21.02 31.07
CA LYS A 610 1.22 21.84 30.04
C LYS A 610 2.51 21.17 29.58
N GLY A 611 2.83 21.31 28.29
CA GLY A 611 4.01 20.76 27.64
C GLY A 611 3.99 21.07 26.14
N LEU A 612 5.09 20.80 25.44
CA LEU A 612 5.16 21.03 23.99
C LEU A 612 4.03 20.27 23.29
N LEU A 613 3.30 20.98 22.42
CA LEU A 613 2.14 20.48 21.66
C LEU A 613 0.98 19.89 22.47
N ARG A 614 0.95 20.06 23.79
CA ARG A 614 -0.23 19.73 24.62
C ARG A 614 -1.26 20.86 24.51
N HIS A 615 -2.53 20.51 24.41
CA HIS A 615 -3.62 21.49 24.21
C HIS A 615 -4.63 21.47 25.36
N PRO A 616 -4.21 21.66 26.62
CA PRO A 616 -5.08 21.47 27.79
C PRO A 616 -6.35 22.34 27.73
N GLY A 617 -7.46 21.73 28.13
CA GLY A 617 -8.82 22.30 28.12
C GLY A 617 -9.40 22.49 26.71
N HIS A 618 -8.87 21.86 25.67
CA HIS A 618 -9.41 21.99 24.31
C HIS A 618 -10.82 21.40 24.21
N GLY A 619 -11.07 20.21 24.78
CA GLY A 619 -12.42 19.64 24.80
C GLY A 619 -13.44 20.52 25.52
N THR A 620 -13.06 21.21 26.59
CA THR A 620 -13.89 22.24 27.24
C THR A 620 -14.20 23.41 26.31
N ARG A 621 -13.21 23.91 25.56
CA ARG A 621 -13.38 25.02 24.61
C ARG A 621 -14.41 24.66 23.53
N THR A 622 -14.24 23.52 22.89
CA THR A 622 -15.12 23.03 21.80
C THR A 622 -16.51 22.64 22.31
N ALA A 623 -16.61 22.00 23.48
CA ALA A 623 -17.88 21.69 24.15
C ALA A 623 -18.72 22.95 24.43
N SER A 624 -18.09 24.06 24.82
CA SER A 624 -18.81 25.31 25.14
C SER A 624 -19.65 25.85 23.99
N ILE A 625 -19.28 25.55 22.73
CA ILE A 625 -20.03 25.93 21.54
C ILE A 625 -21.36 25.18 21.45
N ILE A 626 -21.45 23.96 21.99
CA ILE A 626 -22.68 23.17 22.01
C ILE A 626 -23.50 23.47 23.28
N THR A 627 -22.84 23.49 24.45
CA THR A 627 -23.50 23.43 25.77
C THR A 627 -23.15 24.55 26.76
N GLY A 628 -22.41 25.57 26.35
CA GLY A 628 -21.99 26.67 27.22
C GLY A 628 -23.16 27.43 27.87
N GLY A 629 -23.03 27.84 29.13
CA GLY A 629 -24.06 28.62 29.84
C GLY A 629 -23.55 29.37 31.07
N ASP A 630 -24.43 30.10 31.75
CA ASP A 630 -24.04 31.09 32.78
C ASP A 630 -24.15 30.58 34.24
N MET A 631 -24.39 29.27 34.44
CA MET A 631 -24.88 28.69 35.71
C MET A 631 -24.01 29.03 36.93
N GLN A 632 -22.73 28.61 36.93
CA GLN A 632 -21.77 28.90 38.01
C GLN A 632 -20.74 29.98 37.62
N SER A 633 -20.82 30.50 36.40
CA SER A 633 -19.80 31.37 35.80
C SER A 633 -19.72 32.73 36.48
N VAL A 634 -18.50 33.24 36.67
CA VAL A 634 -18.26 34.67 36.98
C VAL A 634 -18.44 35.55 35.74
N TYR A 635 -18.33 34.97 34.55
CA TYR A 635 -18.65 35.58 33.26
C TYR A 635 -20.08 35.22 32.87
N LYS A 636 -21.05 36.04 33.34
CA LYS A 636 -22.47 35.91 32.99
C LYS A 636 -22.86 36.94 31.94
N ASN A 637 -23.76 36.57 31.02
CA ASN A 637 -24.17 37.43 29.92
C ASN A 637 -22.97 38.04 29.17
N ASP A 638 -21.96 37.22 28.89
CA ASP A 638 -20.69 37.64 28.29
C ASP A 638 -20.63 37.42 26.76
N GLY A 639 -21.58 36.68 26.19
CA GLY A 639 -21.62 36.31 24.78
C GLY A 639 -21.12 34.89 24.46
N ASN A 640 -20.74 34.06 25.44
CA ASN A 640 -20.53 32.62 25.24
C ASN A 640 -21.71 31.83 25.82
N TYR A 641 -22.57 31.29 24.94
CA TYR A 641 -23.53 30.25 25.28
C TYR A 641 -23.82 29.31 24.10
N GLY A 642 -24.11 28.06 24.41
CA GLY A 642 -24.14 26.94 23.48
C GLY A 642 -25.28 26.97 22.46
N ILE A 643 -25.05 26.36 21.30
CA ILE A 643 -26.04 26.18 20.23
C ILE A 643 -27.26 25.42 20.75
N LEU A 644 -27.08 24.33 21.51
CA LEU A 644 -28.17 23.48 22.01
C LEU A 644 -28.63 23.87 23.43
N CYS A 645 -28.72 25.18 23.69
CA CYS A 645 -29.27 25.71 24.93
C CYS A 645 -30.65 26.37 24.71
N ASP A 646 -31.46 26.39 25.77
CA ASP A 646 -32.73 27.11 25.85
C ASP A 646 -32.55 28.62 26.09
N GLY A 647 -33.65 29.36 26.27
CA GLY A 647 -33.63 30.79 26.59
C GLY A 647 -32.99 31.15 27.94
N ASN A 648 -32.89 30.21 28.87
CA ASN A 648 -32.18 30.37 30.15
C ASN A 648 -30.68 30.05 30.04
N LYS A 649 -30.23 29.63 28.84
CA LYS A 649 -28.88 29.10 28.57
C LYS A 649 -28.61 27.78 29.30
N ASP A 650 -29.67 27.02 29.56
CA ASP A 650 -29.61 25.65 30.02
C ASP A 650 -29.55 24.68 28.84
N SER A 651 -28.63 23.71 28.93
CA SER A 651 -28.40 22.78 27.84
C SER A 651 -29.54 21.78 27.70
N LEU A 652 -29.92 21.54 26.45
CA LEU A 652 -30.93 20.58 26.04
C LEU A 652 -30.33 19.20 25.69
N VAL A 653 -29.00 19.08 25.75
CA VAL A 653 -28.23 17.84 25.52
C VAL A 653 -27.11 17.71 26.54
N SER A 654 -26.65 16.48 26.82
CA SER A 654 -25.42 16.23 27.57
C SER A 654 -24.36 15.62 26.67
N ILE A 655 -23.15 16.16 26.73
CA ILE A 655 -22.01 15.63 25.95
C ILE A 655 -21.37 14.50 26.74
N ILE A 656 -21.04 13.40 26.07
CA ILE A 656 -20.26 12.30 26.64
C ILE A 656 -18.79 12.52 26.23
N PRO A 657 -17.87 12.85 27.17
CA PRO A 657 -16.48 13.10 26.83
C PRO A 657 -15.69 11.79 26.75
N TYR A 658 -15.05 11.54 25.60
CA TYR A 658 -14.05 10.49 25.39
C TYR A 658 -12.68 11.15 25.22
N ARG A 659 -11.80 10.93 26.20
CA ARG A 659 -10.43 11.48 26.20
C ARG A 659 -9.52 10.53 25.43
N ILE A 660 -9.08 10.97 24.24
CA ILE A 660 -8.31 10.12 23.30
C ILE A 660 -6.86 10.57 23.09
N SER A 661 -6.53 11.82 23.43
CA SER A 661 -5.22 12.45 23.21
C SER A 661 -4.97 13.58 24.24
N GLU A 662 -3.72 13.94 24.51
CA GLU A 662 -3.39 15.18 25.25
C GLU A 662 -3.19 16.39 24.32
N SER A 663 -3.45 16.22 23.02
CA SER A 663 -3.20 17.18 21.94
C SER A 663 -4.23 17.12 20.82
N VAL A 664 -4.43 18.24 20.10
CA VAL A 664 -5.26 18.32 18.87
C VAL A 664 -4.56 17.80 17.61
N VAL A 665 -3.26 17.51 17.71
CA VAL A 665 -2.60 16.57 16.80
C VAL A 665 -2.71 15.21 17.45
N LEU A 666 -3.07 14.16 16.69
CA LEU A 666 -2.99 12.78 17.21
C LEU A 666 -1.52 12.38 17.34
N ILE A 667 -0.93 12.74 18.48
CA ILE A 667 0.46 12.44 18.86
C ILE A 667 0.60 10.99 19.33
N ASN A 668 -0.50 10.37 19.75
CA ASN A 668 -0.53 8.99 20.22
C ASN A 668 -1.12 8.02 19.19
N ARG A 669 -1.02 6.74 19.54
CA ARG A 669 -1.43 5.56 18.79
C ARG A 669 -2.87 5.63 18.28
N GLY A 670 -3.08 5.22 17.02
CA GLY A 670 -4.38 5.31 16.35
C GLY A 670 -5.45 4.43 17.00
N LYS A 671 -5.01 3.41 17.75
CA LYS A 671 -5.82 2.54 18.60
C LYS A 671 -6.82 3.30 19.48
N ASN A 672 -6.43 4.41 20.11
CA ASN A 672 -7.32 5.17 21.00
C ASN A 672 -8.57 5.68 20.28
N VAL A 673 -8.42 6.13 19.03
CA VAL A 673 -9.54 6.59 18.19
C VAL A 673 -10.42 5.41 17.79
N VAL A 674 -9.81 4.27 17.44
CA VAL A 674 -10.54 3.04 17.07
C VAL A 674 -11.35 2.51 18.25
N ASP A 675 -10.78 2.49 19.45
CA ASP A 675 -11.45 2.04 20.67
C ASP A 675 -12.59 2.98 21.08
N ALA A 676 -12.40 4.30 20.97
CA ALA A 676 -13.45 5.29 21.17
C ALA A 676 -14.61 5.13 20.17
N VAL A 677 -14.31 4.83 18.89
CA VAL A 677 -15.33 4.53 17.87
C VAL A 677 -16.06 3.22 18.15
N ASN A 678 -15.35 2.16 18.56
CA ASN A 678 -15.96 0.90 18.97
C ASN A 678 -16.89 1.10 20.16
N GLN A 679 -16.47 1.85 21.18
CA GLN A 679 -17.30 2.15 22.34
C GLN A 679 -18.52 3.00 21.96
N ALA A 680 -18.36 3.98 21.07
CA ALA A 680 -19.47 4.76 20.54
C ALA A 680 -20.49 3.88 19.77
N ILE A 681 -20.02 2.94 18.94
CA ILE A 681 -20.89 1.98 18.25
C ILE A 681 -21.61 1.06 19.25
N ASN A 682 -20.87 0.47 20.20
CA ASN A 682 -21.42 -0.43 21.23
C ASN A 682 -22.49 0.24 22.12
N THR A 683 -22.34 1.55 22.37
CA THR A 683 -23.31 2.36 23.13
C THR A 683 -24.47 2.89 22.29
N ASN A 684 -24.52 2.59 20.99
CA ASN A 684 -25.51 3.11 20.02
C ASN A 684 -25.49 4.66 19.92
N THR A 685 -24.29 5.24 19.91
CA THR A 685 -24.08 6.69 19.80
C THR A 685 -24.81 7.28 18.61
N ASP A 686 -25.53 8.38 18.83
CA ASP A 686 -26.34 9.01 17.79
C ASP A 686 -25.49 9.91 16.89
N VAL A 687 -24.59 10.69 17.49
CA VAL A 687 -23.66 11.62 16.83
C VAL A 687 -22.35 11.60 17.60
N MET A 688 -21.22 11.54 16.92
CA MET A 688 -19.91 11.79 17.53
C MET A 688 -19.18 12.92 16.80
N PHE A 689 -18.32 13.66 17.49
CA PHE A 689 -17.49 14.67 16.86
C PHE A 689 -16.05 14.67 17.36
N MET A 690 -15.13 15.03 16.46
CA MET A 690 -13.69 14.98 16.70
C MET A 690 -13.00 16.22 16.15
N CYS A 691 -12.37 16.97 17.05
CA CYS A 691 -11.76 18.27 16.77
C CYS A 691 -10.23 18.19 16.63
N MET A 692 -9.73 17.09 16.05
CA MET A 692 -8.31 16.75 15.92
C MET A 692 -8.08 15.77 14.76
N GLY A 693 -6.84 15.61 14.29
CA GLY A 693 -6.53 14.71 13.17
C GLY A 693 -5.06 14.36 12.96
N SER A 694 -4.79 13.64 11.87
CA SER A 694 -3.45 13.19 11.44
C SER A 694 -3.45 12.77 9.95
N TYR A 695 -2.35 12.18 9.46
CA TYR A 695 -2.31 11.54 8.15
C TYR A 695 -3.20 10.27 8.09
N PRO A 696 -3.72 9.89 6.90
CA PRO A 696 -4.57 8.71 6.78
C PRO A 696 -3.86 7.38 7.05
N ARG A 697 -4.60 6.46 7.68
CA ARG A 697 -4.15 5.12 8.08
C ARG A 697 -5.31 4.12 7.94
N PRO A 698 -5.06 2.84 7.56
CA PRO A 698 -6.15 1.91 7.29
C PRO A 698 -7.06 1.66 8.51
N MET A 699 -6.52 1.58 9.73
CA MET A 699 -7.33 1.43 10.95
C MET A 699 -8.35 2.56 11.15
N LEU A 700 -7.99 3.81 10.82
CA LEU A 700 -8.89 4.95 10.99
C LEU A 700 -9.90 5.01 9.84
N ALA A 701 -9.49 4.57 8.65
CA ALA A 701 -10.34 4.46 7.49
C ALA A 701 -11.42 3.36 7.68
N GLU A 702 -11.09 2.25 8.35
CA GLU A 702 -12.04 1.22 8.77
C GLU A 702 -12.90 1.64 9.96
N ALA A 703 -12.37 2.46 10.88
CA ALA A 703 -13.18 3.02 11.97
C ALA A 703 -14.26 3.98 11.42
N ALA A 704 -13.91 4.84 10.45
CA ALA A 704 -14.86 5.70 9.77
C ALA A 704 -15.94 4.89 9.02
N LYS A 705 -15.55 3.79 8.37
CA LYS A 705 -16.47 2.84 7.74
C LYS A 705 -17.41 2.18 8.77
N ALA A 706 -16.88 1.72 9.90
CA ALA A 706 -17.67 1.08 10.96
C ALA A 706 -18.70 2.04 11.58
N ALA A 707 -18.33 3.28 11.85
CA ALA A 707 -19.24 4.31 12.36
C ALA A 707 -20.37 4.61 11.35
N TYR A 708 -20.01 4.77 10.08
CA TYR A 708 -20.93 5.00 8.97
C TYR A 708 -21.93 3.84 8.79
N ASP A 709 -21.45 2.60 8.75
CA ASP A 709 -22.27 1.40 8.57
C ASP A 709 -23.30 1.21 9.71
N ASN A 710 -22.99 1.71 10.91
CA ASN A 710 -23.88 1.72 12.08
C ASN A 710 -24.75 2.99 12.20
N GLY A 711 -24.70 3.91 11.22
CA GLY A 711 -25.55 5.10 11.19
C GLY A 711 -25.17 6.19 12.20
N VAL A 712 -23.92 6.16 12.68
CA VAL A 712 -23.36 7.18 13.57
C VAL A 712 -22.87 8.34 12.70
N ILE A 713 -23.40 9.54 12.93
CA ILE A 713 -22.93 10.73 12.23
C ILE A 713 -21.63 11.17 12.90
N TRP A 714 -20.49 10.93 12.27
CA TRP A 714 -19.17 11.35 12.77
C TRP A 714 -18.76 12.67 12.10
N VAL A 715 -18.71 13.76 12.87
CA VAL A 715 -18.34 15.10 12.40
C VAL A 715 -16.87 15.39 12.74
N CYS A 716 -16.07 15.81 11.76
CA CYS A 716 -14.62 15.90 11.90
C CYS A 716 -14.06 17.22 11.38
N ALA A 717 -13.11 17.80 12.12
CA ALA A 717 -12.37 18.99 11.71
C ALA A 717 -11.51 18.71 10.47
N SER A 718 -11.59 19.55 9.43
CA SER A 718 -10.82 19.32 8.19
C SER A 718 -9.30 19.50 8.36
N GLY A 719 -8.86 20.20 9.42
CA GLY A 719 -7.44 20.41 9.75
C GLY A 719 -7.04 21.88 9.67
N ASN A 720 -5.94 22.23 10.34
CA ASN A 720 -5.43 23.60 10.42
C ASN A 720 -4.03 23.68 9.78
N GLU A 721 -3.81 24.64 8.88
CA GLU A 721 -2.50 25.01 8.29
C GLU A 721 -1.69 23.88 7.60
N VAL A 722 -2.35 22.77 7.24
CA VAL A 722 -1.74 21.63 6.51
C VAL A 722 -2.23 21.48 5.06
N GLU A 723 -3.05 22.43 4.60
CA GLU A 723 -3.67 22.57 3.27
C GLU A 723 -4.57 21.42 2.79
N MET A 724 -4.29 20.18 3.16
CA MET A 724 -5.06 18.97 2.82
C MET A 724 -6.02 18.59 3.95
N VAL A 725 -7.21 18.10 3.60
CA VAL A 725 -8.15 17.54 4.60
C VAL A 725 -7.51 16.36 5.33
N VAL A 726 -7.49 16.40 6.67
CA VAL A 726 -6.83 15.38 7.51
C VAL A 726 -7.71 14.17 7.83
N SER A 727 -7.10 13.06 8.24
CA SER A 727 -7.82 11.92 8.79
C SER A 727 -8.27 12.23 10.23
N PRO A 728 -9.51 11.91 10.63
CA PRO A 728 -10.47 11.09 9.88
C PRO A 728 -11.40 11.83 8.91
N ALA A 729 -11.40 13.18 8.89
CA ALA A 729 -12.32 13.98 8.06
C ALA A 729 -12.29 13.67 6.55
N LEU A 730 -11.14 13.27 6.01
CA LEU A 730 -11.05 12.90 4.58
C LEU A 730 -11.80 11.62 4.21
N TYR A 731 -12.22 10.78 5.18
CA TYR A 731 -12.86 9.51 4.87
C TYR A 731 -14.35 9.67 4.53
N PRO A 732 -14.87 8.92 3.54
CA PRO A 732 -16.22 9.11 3.02
C PRO A 732 -17.35 8.85 4.03
N GLY A 733 -17.08 8.07 5.09
CA GLY A 733 -18.01 7.81 6.18
C GLY A 733 -18.17 8.96 7.20
N THR A 734 -17.35 10.01 7.12
CA THR A 734 -17.38 11.15 8.05
C THR A 734 -17.99 12.40 7.41
N ILE A 735 -18.30 13.41 8.22
CA ILE A 735 -18.73 14.76 7.80
C ILE A 735 -17.55 15.72 8.03
N ALA A 736 -16.91 16.16 6.96
CA ALA A 736 -15.75 17.04 7.01
C ALA A 736 -16.15 18.51 7.14
N VAL A 737 -15.57 19.22 8.14
CA VAL A 737 -15.94 20.60 8.47
C VAL A 737 -14.74 21.54 8.36
N SER A 738 -14.83 22.49 7.44
CA SER A 738 -13.91 23.63 7.32
C SER A 738 -14.41 24.85 8.10
N ALA A 739 -13.56 25.86 8.30
CA ALA A 739 -13.88 27.04 9.11
C ALA A 739 -14.22 28.29 8.26
N THR A 740 -15.17 29.09 8.73
CA THR A 740 -15.45 30.45 8.23
C THR A 740 -15.18 31.53 9.27
N ASN A 741 -15.12 32.77 8.79
CA ASN A 741 -14.97 33.97 9.60
C ASN A 741 -16.19 34.90 9.57
N PRO A 742 -16.23 35.97 10.38
CA PRO A 742 -17.34 36.93 10.44
C PRO A 742 -17.71 37.60 9.11
N ASN A 743 -16.78 37.66 8.15
CA ASN A 743 -17.04 38.25 6.83
C ASN A 743 -17.63 37.24 5.81
N GLN A 744 -18.13 36.09 6.27
CA GLN A 744 -18.65 34.99 5.45
C GLN A 744 -17.63 34.41 4.45
N LYS A 745 -16.33 34.51 4.75
CA LYS A 745 -15.28 33.91 3.92
C LYS A 745 -14.63 32.72 4.63
N PRO A 746 -14.04 31.77 3.89
CA PRO A 746 -13.22 30.72 4.47
C PRO A 746 -12.11 31.30 5.36
N TRP A 747 -11.85 30.66 6.48
CA TRP A 747 -10.71 30.98 7.32
C TRP A 747 -9.41 30.59 6.61
N ARG A 748 -8.45 31.50 6.53
CA ARG A 748 -7.16 31.28 5.85
C ARG A 748 -6.37 30.08 6.41
N GLY A 749 -6.55 29.74 7.69
CA GLY A 749 -5.90 28.58 8.30
C GLY A 749 -6.62 27.25 8.08
N SER A 750 -7.78 27.24 7.42
CA SER A 750 -8.56 26.01 7.19
C SER A 750 -7.91 25.14 6.10
N SER A 751 -7.78 23.85 6.37
CA SER A 751 -7.51 22.87 5.32
C SER A 751 -8.70 22.73 4.38
N TYR A 752 -8.43 22.38 3.13
CA TYR A 752 -9.35 22.51 2.01
C TYR A 752 -9.27 21.31 1.05
N GLY A 753 -10.33 21.07 0.29
CA GLY A 753 -10.44 19.97 -0.68
C GLY A 753 -11.88 19.52 -0.92
N PHE A 754 -12.09 18.64 -1.90
CA PHE A 754 -13.43 18.20 -2.31
C PHE A 754 -14.12 17.30 -1.27
N GLU A 755 -13.33 16.82 -0.31
CA GLU A 755 -13.77 15.98 0.81
C GLU A 755 -14.56 16.82 1.84
N VAL A 756 -14.36 18.14 1.86
CA VAL A 756 -15.07 19.07 2.74
C VAL A 756 -16.57 19.07 2.41
N ASP A 757 -17.41 18.70 3.38
CA ASP A 757 -18.85 18.69 3.18
C ASP A 757 -19.46 20.09 3.32
N ILE A 758 -19.01 20.82 4.33
CA ILE A 758 -19.60 22.09 4.78
C ILE A 758 -18.54 22.96 5.48
N SER A 759 -18.76 24.27 5.54
CA SER A 759 -18.07 25.15 6.48
C SER A 759 -18.97 25.57 7.64
N ALA A 760 -18.36 25.91 8.78
CA ALA A 760 -19.04 26.53 9.91
C ALA A 760 -18.14 27.57 10.62
N PRO A 761 -18.68 28.44 11.48
CA PRO A 761 -17.92 29.47 12.19
C PRO A 761 -16.71 28.92 12.96
N GLY A 762 -15.50 29.38 12.62
CA GLY A 762 -14.27 28.88 13.22
C GLY A 762 -13.11 29.87 13.35
N GLU A 763 -13.21 31.12 12.87
CA GLU A 763 -12.22 32.18 13.12
C GLU A 763 -12.72 33.20 14.16
N ASP A 764 -11.93 33.49 15.19
CA ASP A 764 -12.27 34.37 16.32
C ASP A 764 -13.62 34.02 17.00
N ILE A 765 -13.72 32.77 17.47
CA ILE A 765 -14.84 32.27 18.28
C ILE A 765 -14.57 32.53 19.77
N TYR A 766 -15.54 33.07 20.49
CA TYR A 766 -15.42 33.42 21.91
C TYR A 766 -15.65 32.20 22.81
N VAL A 767 -14.62 31.75 23.54
CA VAL A 767 -14.59 30.45 24.25
C VAL A 767 -13.96 30.53 25.66
N PRO A 768 -14.35 29.64 26.60
CA PRO A 768 -13.79 29.55 27.95
C PRO A 768 -12.40 28.93 27.97
N SER A 769 -11.51 29.40 28.84
CA SER A 769 -10.14 28.89 28.98
C SER A 769 -9.62 29.09 30.41
N MET A 770 -8.39 28.68 30.69
CA MET A 770 -7.73 28.82 31.99
C MET A 770 -6.42 29.60 31.86
N ASP A 771 -6.16 30.52 32.79
CA ASP A 771 -4.90 31.28 32.85
C ASP A 771 -3.72 30.44 33.36
N GLU A 772 -2.54 31.06 33.51
CA GLU A 772 -1.36 30.37 34.05
C GLU A 772 -1.50 29.89 35.51
N LYS A 773 -2.51 30.38 36.23
CA LYS A 773 -2.80 30.10 37.64
C LYS A 773 -4.08 29.27 37.80
N TYR A 774 -4.54 28.63 36.72
CA TYR A 774 -5.78 27.83 36.65
C TYR A 774 -7.04 28.61 37.05
N LYS A 775 -7.07 29.91 36.76
CA LYS A 775 -8.29 30.73 36.88
C LYS A 775 -9.04 30.72 35.57
N GLU A 776 -10.35 30.61 35.66
CA GLU A 776 -11.27 30.79 34.53
C GLU A 776 -11.06 32.15 33.86
N ILE A 777 -10.96 32.14 32.53
CA ILE A 777 -10.88 33.31 31.67
C ILE A 777 -11.65 33.03 30.38
N MET A 778 -11.98 34.08 29.64
CA MET A 778 -12.54 33.96 28.28
C MET A 778 -11.52 34.45 27.26
N VAL A 779 -11.45 33.81 26.09
CA VAL A 779 -10.51 34.11 24.99
C VAL A 779 -11.21 34.00 23.63
N TYR A 780 -10.53 34.46 22.57
CA TYR A 780 -10.91 34.21 21.18
C TYR A 780 -10.02 33.11 20.58
N GLY A 781 -10.62 32.03 20.10
CA GLY A 781 -9.94 30.91 19.42
C GLY A 781 -10.21 30.90 17.91
N SER A 782 -9.27 30.35 17.13
CA SER A 782 -9.44 30.12 15.69
C SER A 782 -8.98 28.71 15.31
N GLY A 783 -9.74 28.01 14.47
CA GLY A 783 -9.54 26.59 14.17
C GLY A 783 -10.76 25.91 13.56
N THR A 784 -10.54 24.91 12.69
CA THR A 784 -11.60 23.97 12.24
C THR A 784 -12.18 23.17 13.41
N SER A 785 -11.42 23.03 14.49
CA SER A 785 -11.84 22.57 15.83
C SER A 785 -13.05 23.32 16.41
N TYR A 786 -13.19 24.62 16.11
CA TYR A 786 -14.32 25.44 16.58
C TYR A 786 -15.51 25.40 15.60
N ALA A 787 -15.26 25.14 14.31
CA ALA A 787 -16.31 24.96 13.31
C ALA A 787 -17.09 23.64 13.54
N THR A 788 -16.36 22.55 13.76
CA THR A 788 -16.85 21.18 14.00
C THR A 788 -18.03 21.07 14.98
N PRO A 789 -17.98 21.60 16.22
CA PRO A 789 -19.08 21.49 17.19
C PRO A 789 -20.38 22.16 16.76
N HIS A 790 -20.35 23.18 15.88
CA HIS A 790 -21.59 23.76 15.32
C HIS A 790 -22.33 22.75 14.44
N VAL A 791 -21.60 21.98 13.63
CA VAL A 791 -22.18 20.94 12.75
C VAL A 791 -22.60 19.72 13.58
N ALA A 792 -21.87 19.36 14.63
CA ALA A 792 -22.27 18.32 15.58
C ALA A 792 -23.58 18.66 16.31
N ALA A 793 -23.72 19.91 16.76
CA ALA A 793 -24.97 20.42 17.33
C ALA A 793 -26.15 20.36 16.32
N ALA A 794 -25.89 20.75 15.07
CA ALA A 794 -26.88 20.66 14.00
C ALA A 794 -27.31 19.21 13.69
N ALA A 795 -26.36 18.27 13.68
CA ALA A 795 -26.62 16.83 13.50
C ALA A 795 -27.49 16.27 14.63
N ALA A 796 -27.16 16.58 15.89
CA ALA A 796 -27.93 16.15 17.06
C ALA A 796 -29.38 16.66 17.00
N LEU A 797 -29.58 17.93 16.66
CA LEU A 797 -30.91 18.55 16.55
C LEU A 797 -31.72 18.00 15.36
N TRP A 798 -31.09 17.80 14.20
CA TRP A 798 -31.73 17.18 13.03
C TRP A 798 -32.13 15.72 13.31
N LYS A 799 -31.27 14.95 13.97
CA LYS A 799 -31.55 13.54 14.34
C LYS A 799 -32.63 13.45 15.42
N ALA A 800 -32.66 14.38 16.37
CA ALA A 800 -33.74 14.49 17.37
C ALA A 800 -35.10 14.85 16.73
N LYS A 801 -35.12 15.81 15.79
CA LYS A 801 -36.32 16.20 15.04
C LYS A 801 -36.90 15.03 14.24
N ASN A 802 -36.05 14.32 13.51
CA ASN A 802 -36.49 13.33 12.52
C ASN A 802 -36.52 11.88 13.06
N ARG A 803 -36.26 11.65 14.36
CA ARG A 803 -35.97 10.33 14.96
C ARG A 803 -36.90 9.19 14.53
N ASP A 804 -38.21 9.40 14.59
CA ASP A 804 -39.21 8.38 14.25
C ASP A 804 -39.27 8.09 12.74
N GLU A 805 -39.09 9.11 11.90
CA GLU A 805 -39.17 8.97 10.44
C GLU A 805 -37.89 8.35 9.86
N LEU A 806 -36.72 8.62 10.47
CA LEU A 806 -35.47 7.94 10.12
C LEU A 806 -35.60 6.41 10.25
N LEU A 807 -36.20 5.94 11.36
CA LEU A 807 -36.42 4.51 11.63
C LEU A 807 -37.46 3.86 10.70
N LYS A 808 -38.42 4.63 10.17
CA LYS A 808 -39.43 4.13 9.21
C LYS A 808 -38.92 4.12 7.77
N LYS A 809 -38.20 5.17 7.38
CA LYS A 809 -37.79 5.43 6.00
C LYS A 809 -36.54 4.66 5.59
N TYR A 810 -35.55 4.58 6.49
CA TYR A 810 -34.25 4.00 6.15
C TYR A 810 -34.10 2.59 6.68
N LYS A 811 -33.80 1.66 5.77
CA LYS A 811 -33.63 0.23 6.06
C LYS A 811 -32.24 -0.08 6.60
N PHE A 812 -31.23 0.66 6.16
CA PHE A 812 -29.83 0.46 6.54
C PHE A 812 -29.32 1.69 7.31
N PRO A 813 -28.62 1.54 8.45
CA PRO A 813 -28.26 2.67 9.30
C PRO A 813 -27.45 3.76 8.58
N TRP A 814 -26.52 3.38 7.69
CA TRP A 814 -25.70 4.30 6.89
C TRP A 814 -26.51 5.31 6.06
N GLN A 815 -27.73 4.96 5.65
CA GLN A 815 -28.60 5.89 4.90
C GLN A 815 -28.94 7.14 5.73
N THR A 816 -28.90 7.05 7.07
CA THR A 816 -29.06 8.20 7.97
C THR A 816 -27.93 9.21 7.81
N VAL A 817 -26.69 8.74 7.59
CA VAL A 817 -25.52 9.60 7.41
C VAL A 817 -25.57 10.30 6.04
N GLU A 818 -25.94 9.58 4.97
CA GLU A 818 -26.14 10.19 3.65
C GLU A 818 -27.32 11.17 3.62
N ALA A 819 -28.44 10.82 4.27
CA ALA A 819 -29.58 11.72 4.40
C ALA A 819 -29.19 13.01 5.12
N PHE A 820 -28.43 12.92 6.21
CA PHE A 820 -27.90 14.09 6.90
C PHE A 820 -26.95 14.88 5.99
N ARG A 821 -26.00 14.22 5.32
CA ARG A 821 -25.02 14.85 4.40
C ARG A 821 -25.72 15.62 3.28
N ILE A 822 -26.76 15.06 2.67
CA ILE A 822 -27.55 15.71 1.62
C ILE A 822 -28.30 16.91 2.17
N CYS A 823 -29.11 16.74 3.24
CA CYS A 823 -29.83 17.86 3.85
C CYS A 823 -28.89 18.99 4.28
N LEU A 824 -27.72 18.67 4.85
CA LEU A 824 -26.68 19.61 5.26
C LEU A 824 -26.11 20.42 4.09
N LYS A 825 -25.83 19.76 2.96
CA LYS A 825 -25.29 20.41 1.75
C LYS A 825 -26.33 21.26 1.00
N GLU A 826 -27.58 20.81 0.95
CA GLU A 826 -28.66 21.51 0.26
C GLU A 826 -29.17 22.73 1.05
N SER A 827 -29.20 22.63 2.39
CA SER A 827 -29.68 23.69 3.27
C SER A 827 -28.69 24.83 3.52
N SER A 828 -27.45 24.76 3.03
CA SER A 828 -26.39 25.73 3.33
C SER A 828 -26.75 27.18 2.96
N THR A 829 -26.14 28.13 3.67
CA THR A 829 -26.01 29.51 3.20
C THR A 829 -24.81 29.56 2.25
N LYS A 830 -25.02 30.04 1.02
CA LYS A 830 -23.96 30.17 0.00
C LYS A 830 -23.64 31.66 -0.23
N PRO A 831 -22.54 32.18 0.34
CA PRO A 831 -22.08 33.53 0.05
C PRO A 831 -21.78 33.75 -1.44
N ALA A 832 -21.72 35.00 -1.87
CA ALA A 832 -21.20 35.33 -3.21
C ALA A 832 -19.75 34.87 -3.35
N ASP A 833 -19.46 34.27 -4.51
CA ASP A 833 -18.15 33.69 -4.87
C ASP A 833 -17.67 32.63 -3.86
N TRP A 834 -18.60 31.78 -3.39
CA TRP A 834 -18.25 30.64 -2.54
C TRP A 834 -17.62 29.51 -3.34
N ASP A 835 -16.40 29.11 -2.96
CA ASP A 835 -15.67 28.00 -3.55
C ASP A 835 -16.18 26.67 -2.98
N THR A 836 -17.06 26.03 -3.75
CA THR A 836 -17.67 24.73 -3.40
C THR A 836 -16.75 23.54 -3.62
N GLU A 837 -15.63 23.69 -4.32
CA GLU A 837 -14.66 22.60 -4.55
C GLU A 837 -13.70 22.44 -3.37
N ASN A 838 -13.38 23.54 -2.68
CA ASN A 838 -12.38 23.54 -1.61
C ASN A 838 -12.96 23.68 -0.19
N TYR A 839 -14.13 24.32 -0.03
CA TYR A 839 -14.73 24.61 1.29
C TYR A 839 -16.14 24.03 1.46
N GLY A 840 -16.49 23.03 0.64
CA GLY A 840 -17.76 22.34 0.70
C GLY A 840 -18.96 23.20 0.31
N ALA A 841 -20.16 22.71 0.61
CA ALA A 841 -21.39 23.23 0.00
C ALA A 841 -21.80 24.64 0.45
N GLY A 842 -21.13 25.26 1.41
CA GLY A 842 -21.47 26.58 1.96
C GLY A 842 -21.29 26.64 3.48
N ILE A 843 -21.83 27.69 4.09
CA ILE A 843 -21.89 27.86 5.54
C ILE A 843 -23.12 27.12 6.07
N LEU A 844 -22.96 26.34 7.14
CA LEU A 844 -24.06 25.68 7.88
C LEU A 844 -25.24 26.64 8.13
N ASN A 845 -26.47 26.17 7.95
CA ASN A 845 -27.69 26.92 8.31
C ASN A 845 -28.71 25.97 8.98
N ILE A 846 -28.81 26.07 10.31
CA ILE A 846 -29.62 25.16 11.14
C ILE A 846 -31.12 25.33 10.85
N TYR A 847 -31.59 26.57 10.65
CA TYR A 847 -32.99 26.84 10.32
C TYR A 847 -33.42 26.12 9.03
N LYS A 848 -32.65 26.30 7.95
CA LYS A 848 -32.92 25.64 6.66
C LYS A 848 -32.78 24.12 6.76
N LEU A 849 -31.77 23.61 7.48
CA LEU A 849 -31.54 22.18 7.69
C LEU A 849 -32.72 21.48 8.37
N LEU A 850 -33.37 22.17 9.31
CA LEU A 850 -34.53 21.62 10.01
C LEU A 850 -35.82 21.71 9.17
N LEU A 851 -35.89 22.63 8.20
CA LEU A 851 -36.96 22.67 7.20
C LEU A 851 -36.82 21.57 6.13
N SER A 852 -35.61 21.09 5.84
CA SER A 852 -35.36 20.03 4.86
C SER A 852 -36.19 18.76 5.14
N GLU A 853 -36.79 18.24 4.07
CA GLU A 853 -37.40 16.90 4.06
C GLU A 853 -36.32 15.81 4.00
N LEU A 854 -36.68 14.58 4.39
CA LEU A 854 -35.78 13.44 4.29
C LEU A 854 -35.71 12.94 2.83
N PRO A 855 -34.54 12.95 2.16
CA PRO A 855 -34.40 12.54 0.76
C PRO A 855 -34.64 11.03 0.57
N GLU A 856 -34.74 10.58 -0.68
CA GLU A 856 -34.58 9.15 -1.01
C GLU A 856 -33.09 8.80 -1.13
N ILE A 857 -32.69 7.67 -0.55
CA ILE A 857 -31.29 7.20 -0.55
C ILE A 857 -31.19 5.88 -1.30
N GLU A 858 -30.80 5.96 -2.57
CA GLU A 858 -30.53 4.82 -3.43
C GLU A 858 -29.37 3.95 -2.90
N PRO A 859 -29.41 2.60 -3.02
CA PRO A 859 -28.34 1.73 -2.53
C PRO A 859 -26.96 2.00 -3.14
N ASN A 860 -26.89 2.60 -4.34
CA ASN A 860 -25.63 2.99 -4.98
C ASN A 860 -24.98 4.26 -4.37
N LYS A 861 -25.65 4.93 -3.42
CA LYS A 861 -25.08 6.02 -2.61
C LYS A 861 -24.30 5.54 -1.39
N TYR A 862 -24.19 4.22 -1.19
CA TYR A 862 -23.34 3.65 -0.16
C TYR A 862 -21.87 4.01 -0.42
N ALA A 863 -21.28 4.84 0.45
CA ALA A 863 -19.96 5.47 0.27
C ALA A 863 -18.75 4.51 0.33
N TYR A 864 -18.99 3.21 0.35
CA TYR A 864 -17.97 2.14 0.29
C TYR A 864 -18.38 1.00 -0.66
N ALA A 865 -19.28 1.27 -1.62
CA ALA A 865 -19.77 0.25 -2.58
C ALA A 865 -18.69 -0.27 -3.53
N ASN A 866 -17.72 0.59 -3.88
CA ASN A 866 -16.54 0.25 -4.67
C ASN A 866 -15.33 0.83 -3.93
N ASP A 867 -14.84 0.12 -2.91
CA ASP A 867 -13.67 0.57 -2.15
C ASP A 867 -12.40 0.51 -3.02
N THR A 868 -12.00 1.66 -3.58
CA THR A 868 -10.81 1.82 -4.42
C THR A 868 -9.57 2.29 -3.66
N ARG A 869 -9.60 2.34 -2.32
CA ARG A 869 -8.49 2.87 -1.51
C ARG A 869 -7.21 2.10 -1.78
N GLN A 870 -6.16 2.81 -2.21
CA GLN A 870 -4.92 2.18 -2.67
C GLN A 870 -4.14 1.58 -1.49
N GLU A 871 -3.60 0.38 -1.68
CA GLU A 871 -2.70 -0.25 -0.71
C GLU A 871 -1.26 0.12 -1.00
N TRP A 872 -0.59 0.67 0.02
CA TRP A 872 0.76 1.22 -0.11
C TRP A 872 1.82 0.28 0.47
N ASP A 873 2.95 0.15 -0.24
CA ASP A 873 4.12 -0.55 0.28
C ASP A 873 4.57 0.01 1.63
N LEU A 874 5.13 -0.84 2.50
CA LEU A 874 5.60 -0.43 3.82
C LEU A 874 6.64 0.69 3.75
N GLY A 875 7.50 0.70 2.73
CA GLY A 875 8.46 1.76 2.49
C GLY A 875 7.80 3.10 2.17
N VAL A 876 6.65 3.10 1.49
CA VAL A 876 5.85 4.32 1.32
C VAL A 876 5.19 4.71 2.63
N ARG A 877 4.60 3.77 3.39
CA ARG A 877 4.00 4.07 4.71
C ARG A 877 5.02 4.66 5.70
N GLU A 878 6.24 4.11 5.73
CA GLU A 878 7.37 4.66 6.50
C GLU A 878 7.75 6.06 6.02
N GLY A 879 7.87 6.23 4.69
CA GLY A 879 8.24 7.50 4.08
C GLY A 879 7.21 8.59 4.38
N ILE A 880 5.92 8.28 4.29
CA ILE A 880 4.81 9.17 4.63
C ILE A 880 4.82 9.52 6.12
N HIS A 881 5.05 8.56 7.01
CA HIS A 881 5.20 8.82 8.44
C HIS A 881 6.33 9.84 8.71
N PHE A 882 7.49 9.65 8.07
CA PHE A 882 8.63 10.55 8.19
C PHE A 882 8.37 11.94 7.58
N LEU A 883 7.75 12.00 6.39
CA LEU A 883 7.39 13.25 5.72
C LEU A 883 6.35 14.05 6.51
N TRP A 884 5.35 13.37 7.09
CA TRP A 884 4.36 14.01 7.97
C TRP A 884 5.01 14.58 9.24
N LYS A 885 5.90 13.81 9.89
CA LYS A 885 6.70 14.28 11.03
C LYS A 885 7.56 15.49 10.66
N THR A 886 8.11 15.51 9.44
CA THR A 886 8.92 16.62 8.92
C THR A 886 8.08 17.86 8.60
N LEU A 887 6.87 17.68 8.05
CA LEU A 887 5.93 18.78 7.80
C LEU A 887 5.55 19.47 9.13
N LEU A 888 5.16 18.70 10.14
CA LEU A 888 4.85 19.22 11.48
C LEU A 888 6.06 19.94 12.11
N LYS A 889 7.27 19.37 12.02
CA LYS A 889 8.53 20.04 12.46
C LYS A 889 8.80 21.37 11.75
N LYS A 890 8.30 21.58 10.53
CA LYS A 890 8.51 22.83 9.76
C LYS A 890 7.54 23.93 10.19
N THR A 891 6.32 23.56 10.61
CA THR A 891 5.31 24.49 11.14
C THR A 891 5.67 24.99 12.55
N ILE A 892 6.52 24.27 13.29
CA ILE A 892 6.94 24.57 14.67
C ILE A 892 8.41 25.01 14.65
N SER A 893 8.71 26.27 15.00
CA SER A 893 10.01 26.92 14.70
C SER A 893 11.26 26.16 15.18
N THR A 894 12.32 26.25 14.38
CA THR A 894 13.53 25.41 14.35
C THR A 894 14.50 25.51 15.53
N HIS A 895 14.93 24.36 16.09
CA HIS A 895 16.32 23.84 16.06
C HIS A 895 16.62 22.84 17.19
N GLU A 896 16.85 21.56 16.86
CA GLU A 896 18.13 20.84 17.08
C GLU A 896 18.03 19.35 16.65
N SER A 897 19.18 18.70 16.48
CA SER A 897 19.31 17.34 15.94
C SER A 897 19.08 16.25 17.00
N ALA A 898 17.85 15.73 17.08
CA ALA A 898 17.57 14.45 17.74
C ALA A 898 18.15 13.26 16.92
N HIS A 899 18.34 12.10 17.55
CA HIS A 899 18.67 10.86 16.84
C HIS A 899 17.53 10.51 15.87
N GLU A 900 17.71 10.82 14.59
CA GLU A 900 16.69 10.50 13.58
C GLU A 900 16.62 8.99 13.36
N MET A 901 15.40 8.45 13.35
CA MET A 901 15.16 7.14 12.75
C MET A 901 15.54 7.25 11.27
N ILE A 902 16.72 6.72 10.94
CA ILE A 902 17.19 6.62 9.58
C ILE A 902 16.19 5.77 8.80
N LEU A 903 15.59 6.34 7.76
CA LEU A 903 14.69 5.62 6.86
C LEU A 903 15.31 4.30 6.41
N THR A 904 14.55 3.21 6.48
CA THR A 904 14.99 1.93 5.96
C THR A 904 15.27 2.04 4.46
N GLU A 905 16.12 1.14 3.95
CA GLU A 905 16.45 1.11 2.53
C GLU A 905 15.19 0.87 1.65
N ARG A 906 14.20 0.12 2.16
CA ARG A 906 12.88 -0.05 1.52
C ARG A 906 12.16 1.29 1.34
N SER A 907 12.16 2.15 2.36
CA SER A 907 11.54 3.47 2.28
C SER A 907 12.28 4.43 1.36
N ARG A 908 13.61 4.43 1.40
CA ARG A 908 14.43 5.26 0.48
C ARG A 908 14.18 4.90 -0.98
N ILE A 909 14.13 3.60 -1.30
CA ILE A 909 13.81 3.10 -2.64
C ILE A 909 12.38 3.51 -3.04
N ALA A 910 11.41 3.38 -2.12
CA ALA A 910 10.02 3.76 -2.39
C ALA A 910 9.84 5.26 -2.67
N LEU A 911 10.42 6.15 -1.85
CA LEU A 911 10.38 7.60 -2.07
C LEU A 911 11.15 8.02 -3.33
N SER A 912 12.27 7.35 -3.63
CA SER A 912 13.02 7.52 -4.87
C SER A 912 12.17 7.15 -6.10
N ALA A 913 11.43 6.04 -6.04
CA ALA A 913 10.52 5.63 -7.10
C ALA A 913 9.34 6.60 -7.30
N MET A 914 8.76 7.15 -6.21
CA MET A 914 7.66 8.12 -6.29
C MET A 914 8.07 9.49 -6.83
N THR A 915 9.33 9.90 -6.63
CA THR A 915 9.84 11.21 -7.07
C THR A 915 10.57 11.18 -8.40
N GLY A 916 11.06 10.01 -8.82
CA GLY A 916 11.98 9.88 -9.96
C GLY A 916 13.41 10.39 -9.67
N ASN A 917 13.68 10.84 -8.45
CA ASN A 917 14.99 11.32 -7.99
C ASN A 917 15.78 10.19 -7.33
N THR A 918 17.12 10.21 -7.39
CA THR A 918 17.93 9.16 -6.75
C THR A 918 17.86 9.27 -5.22
N ALA A 919 17.86 8.14 -4.51
CA ALA A 919 17.78 8.11 -3.05
C ALA A 919 18.83 8.97 -2.33
N SER A 920 20.02 9.17 -2.93
CA SER A 920 21.03 10.12 -2.45
C SER A 920 20.59 11.59 -2.58
N SER A 921 20.01 11.99 -3.72
CA SER A 921 19.60 13.37 -3.98
C SER A 921 18.46 13.88 -3.09
N ILE A 922 17.70 12.98 -2.46
CA ILE A 922 16.60 13.33 -1.54
C ILE A 922 17.13 13.69 -0.14
N PHE A 923 18.34 13.25 0.23
CA PHE A 923 18.87 13.35 1.60
C PHE A 923 20.36 13.76 1.73
N GLU A 924 21.11 14.02 0.64
CA GLU A 924 22.49 14.53 0.70
C GLU A 924 22.63 16.05 0.91
N SER A 925 21.51 16.77 1.05
CA SER A 925 21.52 18.12 1.60
C SER A 925 20.74 18.15 2.90
N ASP A 926 21.17 18.97 3.87
CA ASP A 926 20.45 19.32 5.12
C ASP A 926 19.17 20.14 4.85
N SER A 927 18.52 19.85 3.73
CA SER A 927 17.31 20.45 3.23
C SER A 927 16.59 19.46 2.34
N ILE A 928 15.35 19.12 2.69
CA ILE A 928 14.34 18.87 1.65
C ILE A 928 14.09 20.25 1.01
N THR A 929 14.95 20.65 0.06
CA THR A 929 14.89 21.98 -0.58
C THR A 929 13.74 22.06 -1.59
N ALA A 930 13.34 20.93 -2.16
CA ALA A 930 12.10 20.78 -2.93
C ALA A 930 10.92 20.52 -1.98
N VAL A 931 10.54 21.56 -1.22
CA VAL A 931 9.30 21.59 -0.41
C VAL A 931 8.09 21.03 -1.19
N THR A 932 8.03 21.37 -2.48
CA THR A 932 7.02 20.91 -3.44
C THR A 932 6.93 19.40 -3.61
N ASP A 933 8.00 18.64 -3.42
CA ASP A 933 8.01 17.20 -3.75
C ASP A 933 7.56 16.36 -2.57
N SER A 934 7.93 16.75 -1.34
CA SER A 934 7.35 16.15 -0.12
C SER A 934 5.85 16.46 0.02
N GLU A 935 5.43 17.70 -0.30
CA GLU A 935 4.02 18.08 -0.31
C GLU A 935 3.24 17.33 -1.40
N LYS A 936 3.80 17.11 -2.59
CA LYS A 936 3.20 16.24 -3.63
C LYS A 936 3.06 14.79 -3.15
N ILE A 937 4.08 14.19 -2.55
CA ILE A 937 4.04 12.79 -2.07
C ILE A 937 2.97 12.63 -0.99
N LEU A 938 2.92 13.55 -0.02
CA LEU A 938 1.87 13.58 1.00
C LEU A 938 0.49 13.74 0.35
N LYS A 939 0.35 14.67 -0.60
CA LYS A 939 -0.92 14.88 -1.31
C LYS A 939 -1.37 13.64 -2.10
N MET A 940 -0.48 12.98 -2.85
CA MET A 940 -0.77 11.73 -3.55
C MET A 940 -1.22 10.61 -2.60
N TYR A 941 -0.57 10.49 -1.44
CA TYR A 941 -0.97 9.51 -0.43
C TYR A 941 -2.33 9.86 0.19
N PHE A 942 -2.59 11.13 0.55
CA PHE A 942 -3.89 11.59 1.03
C PHE A 942 -4.98 11.36 -0.03
N ASP A 943 -4.70 11.68 -1.29
CA ASP A 943 -5.62 11.51 -2.43
C ASP A 943 -6.08 10.06 -2.60
N SER A 944 -5.22 9.08 -2.29
CA SER A 944 -5.54 7.65 -2.40
C SER A 944 -6.55 7.10 -1.38
N TYR A 945 -6.88 7.86 -0.33
CA TYR A 945 -7.90 7.49 0.68
C TYR A 945 -9.26 8.16 0.43
N LYS A 946 -9.37 8.97 -0.62
CA LYS A 946 -10.58 9.72 -0.95
C LYS A 946 -11.54 8.88 -1.79
N HIS A 947 -12.81 9.26 -1.80
CA HIS A 947 -13.77 8.73 -2.79
C HIS A 947 -13.59 9.48 -4.11
N HIS A 948 -13.68 8.77 -5.24
CA HIS A 948 -13.82 9.37 -6.58
C HIS A 948 -15.27 9.35 -7.06
#